data_AF-A0AAD6MLN3-F1
#
_entry.id   AF-A0AAD6MLN3-F1
#
_cell.length_a   1.000
_cell.length_b   1.000
_cell.length_c   1.000
_cell.angle_alpha   90.00
_cell.angle_beta   90.00
_cell.angle_gamma   90.00
#
_symmetry.space_group_name_H-M   'P 1'
#
loop_
_entity.id
_entity.type
_entity.pdbx_description
1 polymer ?
#
loop_
_entity_poly.entity_id
_entity_poly.type
_entity_poly.pdbx_seq_one_letter_code
_entity_poly.pdbx_strand_id
1 'polypeptide(L)'
;MPSISNAWIVTYILLSLPIHLTISAAVNPIPINGTCHDTCGTIPVKYPFGSGFGCGHPDFARYVRCNAGTLEFSTGTGIYNVSEIDYSSGILIIRDPFMSTCSSMQNSGSFSLDRASPFTLTGENIFVLLGCSTNSPLFDPAEDLCAMGSRSRVCRGLYSCKGVTGIGLPQNAPPSTCCVYESPIQLAGYTLDLPKLQCSSYTSVYSFGGSEGDPMKWKFGISLQYNDSYYSNVCKDCETSGGLCGFTGFDQSFACVCENGKNTSTSCFGQGNAWSGTRESKILHKLSFGVTCAHYFLVFNLLLLSRTLALVAANFCLKTGNERSPRAGLELLRYWVPMMRGLGLVFFAFLLVLATLLQVTTSHGEQPLSRIVVQNTELHLSENAYVKASPSILGLKGRNFEWVTLEYASPNPSIDDWIGVFSPADFSASTCTPDDGSKLAPPFLCTAPIKYQYANYSSPGYRKTGKGSLRLQLINQRSDFSFVLFSGGLSNPKLMAVSNKVAFTNPNAPVYPRLAQGKIWNEMTVTWTSGYGINEAEPFVEWGRKDGDHIHSLAGTLTFDRNSLCGAPARTVGWRDPGFIHTSFLKELWPNAVYTYKLGHKLFNGTYVWSQEYQFRASPYPGQSSVQRVVIFGDMGKDEADGSNEYNNYQRGSLNTTKQLIQDLKNIDIVFHIGDICYANGYLSQWDQFTAQVEPIASTVPYMVASGNHERDWPGTGSFYGNSDSGGECGVLAETMFYVPAENRANFWYSTDYGMFRFCIADTEHDWREGTEQYKFIEHCLASVDRQRQPWLIFLAHRVLGYSSSTFYADEGSFEEPMGRESLQKLWQKYKVDIAIYGHAHNYERTCPIYQNICTSKEKSYYKGTFNGTIHIVAGGGGASLADFTPINTTWSYFKDHDYGFVKLTAFDHSNLLFEYKKSRDGKVYDSFKISRGYRDITVCTVDSCPSMTLAS
;
A
#
# COMPACT_ATOMS: atom_id res chain seq x y z
N MET A 1 -45.50 20.90 69.39
CA MET A 1 -45.15 19.72 70.22
C MET A 1 -45.12 18.47 69.33
N PRO A 2 -44.44 17.38 69.71
CA PRO A 2 -43.75 16.51 68.74
C PRO A 2 -44.18 15.04 68.70
N SER A 3 -43.77 14.32 67.64
CA SER A 3 -43.40 12.88 67.62
C SER A 3 -42.69 12.60 66.28
N ILE A 4 -41.37 12.34 66.15
CA ILE A 4 -40.52 11.21 66.63
C ILE A 4 -40.67 9.95 65.75
N SER A 5 -39.62 9.30 65.19
CA SER A 5 -38.18 9.63 65.05
C SER A 5 -37.43 8.62 64.11
N ASN A 6 -36.09 8.77 63.96
CA ASN A 6 -35.08 7.75 63.52
C ASN A 6 -35.02 7.41 61.99
N ALA A 7 -33.90 7.41 61.25
CA ALA A 7 -32.44 7.59 61.48
C ALA A 7 -31.75 6.49 62.34
N TRP A 8 -30.56 5.95 62.06
CA TRP A 8 -29.33 6.45 61.39
C TRP A 8 -28.36 5.29 61.02
N ILE A 9 -27.35 5.54 60.15
CA ILE A 9 -26.03 4.83 60.03
C ILE A 9 -26.10 3.37 59.48
N VAL A 10 -25.18 2.82 58.67
CA VAL A 10 -23.81 3.14 58.18
C VAL A 10 -23.83 3.37 56.62
N THR A 11 -22.76 3.58 55.82
CA THR A 11 -21.27 3.49 55.95
C THR A 11 -20.57 4.57 55.08
N TYR A 12 -19.22 4.65 55.15
CA TYR A 12 -18.31 5.32 54.18
C TYR A 12 -18.08 4.42 52.93
N ILE A 13 -17.46 4.81 51.79
CA ILE A 13 -16.33 5.72 51.50
C ILE A 13 -16.57 6.52 50.19
N LEU A 14 -15.88 7.65 50.01
CA LEU A 14 -15.83 8.46 48.78
C LEU A 14 -14.38 8.65 48.27
N LEU A 15 -14.25 9.15 47.03
CA LEU A 15 -13.02 9.59 46.30
C LEU A 15 -12.18 8.52 45.58
N SER A 16 -12.30 8.44 44.26
CA SER A 16 -11.20 8.82 43.33
C SER A 16 -11.58 8.81 41.83
N LEU A 17 -11.24 9.93 41.15
CA LEU A 17 -10.84 10.01 39.72
C LEU A 17 -11.91 9.76 38.62
N PRO A 18 -11.66 10.17 37.34
CA PRO A 18 -12.54 11.19 36.73
C PRO A 18 -13.36 10.74 35.50
N ILE A 19 -14.17 11.69 35.01
CA ILE A 19 -14.98 11.58 33.79
C ILE A 19 -14.08 11.76 32.56
N HIS A 20 -14.08 10.76 31.66
CA HIS A 20 -13.68 10.94 30.26
C HIS A 20 -14.93 11.11 29.38
N LEU A 21 -14.97 12.16 28.56
CA LEU A 21 -15.88 12.22 27.41
C LEU A 21 -15.20 11.56 26.20
N THR A 22 -15.86 10.56 25.62
CA THR A 22 -15.51 10.01 24.31
C THR A 22 -16.46 10.58 23.25
N ILE A 23 -15.95 11.52 22.43
CA ILE A 23 -16.71 12.05 21.29
C ILE A 23 -16.44 11.16 20.07
N SER A 24 -17.41 10.32 19.72
CA SER A 24 -17.37 9.55 18.46
C SER A 24 -17.83 10.43 17.30
N ALA A 25 -16.89 10.91 16.48
CA ALA A 25 -17.21 11.60 15.23
C ALA A 25 -17.59 10.56 14.15
N ALA A 26 -18.84 10.58 13.70
CA ALA A 26 -19.31 9.66 12.66
C ALA A 26 -18.77 10.08 11.28
N VAL A 27 -18.12 9.15 10.58
CA VAL A 27 -17.72 9.32 9.18
C VAL A 27 -18.98 9.33 8.29
N ASN A 28 -19.12 10.34 7.43
CA ASN A 28 -20.14 10.31 6.38
C ASN A 28 -19.69 9.35 5.27
N PRO A 29 -20.44 8.27 4.95
CA PRO A 29 -20.08 7.37 3.88
C PRO A 29 -20.22 8.04 2.51
N ILE A 30 -19.34 7.67 1.58
CA ILE A 30 -19.45 8.04 0.17
C ILE A 30 -20.75 7.44 -0.40
N PRO A 31 -21.61 8.21 -1.11
CA PRO A 31 -22.82 7.68 -1.69
C PRO A 31 -22.52 6.82 -2.93
N ILE A 32 -22.26 5.53 -2.70
CA ILE A 32 -22.22 4.53 -3.75
C ILE A 32 -23.66 4.28 -4.21
N ASN A 33 -24.01 4.71 -5.43
CA ASN A 33 -25.26 4.25 -6.07
C ASN A 33 -25.22 2.72 -6.17
N GLY A 34 -26.32 2.06 -5.79
CA GLY A 34 -26.39 0.61 -5.62
C GLY A 34 -25.86 -0.17 -6.83
N THR A 35 -24.73 -0.85 -6.64
CA THR A 35 -23.98 -1.60 -7.66
C THR A 35 -23.84 -3.09 -7.34
N CYS A 36 -24.26 -3.52 -6.15
CA CYS A 36 -24.40 -4.92 -5.83
C CYS A 36 -25.72 -5.45 -6.42
N HIS A 37 -25.59 -6.49 -7.23
CA HIS A 37 -26.68 -7.28 -7.81
C HIS A 37 -26.63 -8.72 -7.26
N ASP A 38 -27.79 -9.36 -7.16
CA ASP A 38 -27.97 -10.77 -6.76
C ASP A 38 -27.62 -11.77 -7.88
N THR A 39 -27.19 -11.26 -9.03
CA THR A 39 -27.03 -11.98 -10.29
C THR A 39 -25.87 -11.39 -11.10
N CYS A 40 -25.19 -12.25 -11.86
CA CYS A 40 -24.24 -11.88 -12.90
C CYS A 40 -24.62 -12.63 -14.19
N GLY A 41 -25.21 -11.90 -15.14
CA GLY A 41 -25.83 -12.51 -16.31
C GLY A 41 -26.99 -13.43 -15.91
N THR A 42 -26.80 -14.74 -16.09
CA THR A 42 -27.77 -15.77 -15.68
C THR A 42 -27.39 -16.52 -14.40
N ILE A 43 -26.23 -16.23 -13.80
CA ILE A 43 -25.73 -16.92 -12.60
C ILE A 43 -26.14 -16.12 -11.35
N PRO A 44 -26.89 -16.70 -10.40
CA PRO A 44 -27.15 -16.06 -9.11
C PRO A 44 -25.85 -15.89 -8.32
N VAL A 45 -25.59 -14.68 -7.83
CA VAL A 45 -24.42 -14.31 -7.03
C VAL A 45 -24.88 -13.96 -5.62
N LYS A 46 -24.58 -14.87 -4.69
CA LYS A 46 -24.76 -14.72 -3.25
C LYS A 46 -23.41 -14.73 -2.54
N TYR A 47 -23.42 -14.27 -1.29
CA TYR A 47 -22.31 -14.39 -0.36
C TYR A 47 -21.79 -15.85 -0.30
N PRO A 48 -20.46 -16.08 -0.19
CA PRO A 48 -19.38 -15.10 -0.01
C PRO A 48 -18.96 -14.34 -1.28
N PHE A 49 -19.57 -14.63 -2.44
CA PHE A 49 -19.25 -13.95 -3.69
C PHE A 49 -19.95 -12.60 -3.84
N GLY A 50 -19.40 -11.73 -4.69
CA GLY A 50 -19.92 -10.41 -4.98
C GLY A 50 -19.99 -10.14 -6.48
N SER A 51 -20.97 -9.36 -6.91
CA SER A 51 -21.15 -8.89 -8.28
C SER A 51 -20.27 -7.68 -8.63
N GLY A 52 -19.62 -7.06 -7.65
CA GLY A 52 -18.73 -5.90 -7.84
C GLY A 52 -17.89 -5.61 -6.60
N PHE A 53 -17.05 -4.57 -6.69
CA PHE A 53 -16.23 -4.12 -5.56
C PHE A 53 -17.12 -3.62 -4.40
N GLY A 54 -16.81 -4.05 -3.17
CA GLY A 54 -17.63 -3.80 -1.99
C GLY A 54 -18.83 -4.76 -1.81
N CYS A 55 -19.01 -5.74 -2.69
CA CYS A 55 -20.03 -6.78 -2.59
C CYS A 55 -19.38 -8.13 -2.19
N GLY A 56 -20.10 -9.00 -1.47
CA GLY A 56 -19.58 -10.29 -1.01
C GLY A 56 -18.60 -10.15 0.16
N HIS A 57 -17.68 -11.10 0.30
CA HIS A 57 -16.61 -11.09 1.30
C HIS A 57 -15.26 -10.70 0.66
N PRO A 58 -14.43 -9.86 1.30
CA PRO A 58 -13.18 -9.34 0.72
C PRO A 58 -12.20 -10.42 0.24
N ASP A 59 -12.02 -11.52 1.00
CA ASP A 59 -11.14 -12.64 0.62
C ASP A 59 -11.49 -13.23 -0.76
N PHE A 60 -12.76 -13.16 -1.14
CA PHE A 60 -13.33 -13.73 -2.37
C PHE A 60 -13.43 -12.72 -3.51
N ALA A 61 -13.64 -11.43 -3.20
CA ALA A 61 -13.78 -10.36 -4.20
C ALA A 61 -12.50 -10.15 -5.06
N ARG A 62 -11.33 -10.59 -4.58
CA ARG A 62 -10.08 -10.63 -5.36
C ARG A 62 -9.99 -11.80 -6.36
N TYR A 63 -10.82 -12.84 -6.21
CA TYR A 63 -10.85 -14.01 -7.10
C TYR A 63 -12.08 -14.01 -8.01
N VAL A 64 -13.27 -13.77 -7.47
CA VAL A 64 -14.55 -13.83 -8.20
C VAL A 64 -15.10 -12.41 -8.41
N ARG A 65 -15.38 -12.05 -9.67
CA ARG A 65 -15.96 -10.76 -10.06
C ARG A 65 -16.94 -10.89 -11.23
N CYS A 66 -17.95 -10.03 -11.31
CA CYS A 66 -18.77 -9.92 -12.51
C CYS A 66 -18.13 -8.93 -13.49
N ASN A 67 -17.98 -9.32 -14.75
CA ASN A 67 -17.49 -8.47 -15.84
C ASN A 67 -18.45 -8.56 -17.03
N ALA A 68 -19.09 -7.44 -17.39
CA ALA A 68 -20.05 -7.35 -18.51
C ALA A 68 -21.15 -8.45 -18.53
N GLY A 69 -21.57 -8.94 -17.34
CA GLY A 69 -22.56 -10.02 -17.20
C GLY A 69 -21.99 -11.45 -17.32
N THR A 70 -20.68 -11.63 -17.44
CA THR A 70 -19.97 -12.91 -17.27
C THR A 70 -19.31 -12.93 -15.90
N LEU A 71 -19.45 -14.03 -15.15
CA LEU A 71 -18.80 -14.18 -13.86
C LEU A 71 -17.40 -14.80 -14.06
N GLU A 72 -16.38 -14.06 -13.69
CA GLU A 72 -14.96 -14.41 -13.88
C GLU A 72 -14.33 -14.87 -12.57
N PHE A 73 -13.52 -15.92 -12.64
CA PHE A 73 -12.59 -16.36 -11.61
C PHE A 73 -11.16 -16.08 -12.07
N SER A 74 -10.35 -15.40 -11.26
CA SER A 74 -8.99 -14.96 -11.62
C SER A 74 -7.92 -15.64 -10.76
N THR A 75 -6.80 -16.04 -11.35
CA THR A 75 -5.61 -16.51 -10.62
C THR A 75 -4.33 -15.93 -11.22
N GLY A 76 -3.17 -16.20 -10.61
CA GLY A 76 -1.86 -15.79 -11.15
C GLY A 76 -1.47 -16.42 -12.50
N THR A 77 -2.26 -17.35 -13.03
CA THR A 77 -2.05 -17.98 -14.35
C THR A 77 -3.06 -17.56 -15.42
N GLY A 78 -4.22 -17.02 -15.05
CA GLY A 78 -5.25 -16.67 -16.03
C GLY A 78 -6.59 -16.22 -15.45
N ILE A 79 -7.54 -15.97 -16.35
CA ILE A 79 -8.94 -15.66 -16.04
C ILE A 79 -9.80 -16.77 -16.66
N TYR A 80 -10.73 -17.28 -15.85
CA TYR A 80 -11.54 -18.46 -16.13
C TYR A 80 -13.02 -18.09 -15.96
N ASN A 81 -13.90 -18.61 -16.82
CA ASN A 81 -15.32 -18.30 -16.71
C ASN A 81 -15.96 -19.24 -15.67
N VAL A 82 -16.66 -18.69 -14.68
CA VAL A 82 -17.53 -19.49 -13.81
C VAL A 82 -18.71 -20.00 -14.64
N SER A 83 -18.96 -21.31 -14.62
CA SER A 83 -20.11 -21.92 -15.31
C SER A 83 -21.27 -22.27 -14.38
N GLU A 84 -20.99 -22.61 -13.12
CA GLU A 84 -21.99 -23.09 -12.16
C GLU A 84 -21.50 -22.84 -10.73
N ILE A 85 -22.43 -22.52 -9.81
CA ILE A 85 -22.16 -22.39 -8.37
C ILE A 85 -23.21 -23.21 -7.62
N ASP A 86 -22.78 -24.22 -6.87
CA ASP A 86 -23.62 -24.95 -5.93
C ASP A 86 -23.36 -24.51 -4.50
N TYR A 87 -24.18 -23.55 -4.06
CA TYR A 87 -24.22 -23.04 -2.69
C TYR A 87 -24.64 -24.09 -1.63
N SER A 88 -25.11 -25.27 -2.02
CA SER A 88 -25.49 -26.34 -1.08
C SER A 88 -24.36 -27.31 -0.75
N SER A 89 -23.35 -27.43 -1.63
CA SER A 89 -22.14 -28.23 -1.42
C SER A 89 -20.86 -27.39 -1.23
N GLY A 90 -20.95 -26.08 -1.44
CA GLY A 90 -19.81 -25.17 -1.38
C GLY A 90 -18.89 -25.31 -2.59
N ILE A 91 -19.45 -25.58 -3.78
CA ILE A 91 -18.68 -25.88 -5.00
C ILE A 91 -18.88 -24.79 -6.07
N LEU A 92 -17.77 -24.34 -6.64
CA LEU A 92 -17.65 -23.44 -7.78
C LEU A 92 -17.07 -24.22 -8.97
N ILE A 93 -17.78 -24.29 -10.10
CA ILE A 93 -17.24 -24.87 -11.34
C ILE A 93 -16.74 -23.74 -12.24
N ILE A 94 -15.44 -23.76 -12.56
CA ILE A 94 -14.82 -22.84 -13.51
C ILE A 94 -14.44 -23.55 -14.81
N ARG A 95 -14.36 -22.79 -15.89
CA ARG A 95 -13.97 -23.25 -17.21
C ARG A 95 -12.92 -22.33 -17.82
N ASP A 96 -11.74 -22.90 -18.06
CA ASP A 96 -10.70 -22.31 -18.89
C ASP A 96 -11.14 -22.33 -20.37
N PRO A 97 -11.11 -21.18 -21.09
CA PRO A 97 -11.44 -21.11 -22.51
C PRO A 97 -10.38 -21.75 -23.43
N PHE A 98 -9.14 -21.93 -22.96
CA PHE A 98 -8.02 -22.52 -23.70
C PHE A 98 -7.75 -24.00 -23.34
N MET A 99 -8.39 -24.52 -22.29
CA MET A 99 -8.35 -25.95 -21.93
C MET A 99 -9.01 -26.82 -23.01
N SER A 100 -8.41 -27.96 -23.30
CA SER A 100 -8.90 -28.93 -24.28
C SER A 100 -10.18 -29.66 -23.84
N THR A 101 -10.97 -30.09 -24.82
CA THR A 101 -12.22 -30.86 -24.64
C THR A 101 -12.38 -31.86 -25.79
N CYS A 102 -13.31 -32.82 -25.69
CA CYS A 102 -13.52 -33.80 -26.77
C CYS A 102 -13.96 -33.16 -28.12
N SER A 103 -14.71 -32.05 -28.08
CA SER A 103 -15.15 -31.35 -29.29
C SER A 103 -14.06 -30.45 -29.90
N SER A 104 -13.18 -29.87 -29.08
CA SER A 104 -12.09 -29.00 -29.51
C SER A 104 -10.90 -29.14 -28.58
N MET A 105 -9.74 -29.52 -29.11
CA MET A 105 -8.45 -29.51 -28.40
C MET A 105 -7.52 -28.48 -29.05
N GLN A 106 -6.78 -27.77 -28.22
CA GLN A 106 -5.87 -26.70 -28.61
C GLN A 106 -4.78 -26.54 -27.53
N ASN A 107 -3.67 -25.88 -27.85
CA ASN A 107 -2.64 -25.61 -26.85
C ASN A 107 -3.20 -24.74 -25.73
N SER A 108 -2.83 -25.05 -24.49
CA SER A 108 -3.42 -24.47 -23.27
C SER A 108 -2.36 -23.77 -22.42
N GLY A 109 -2.81 -22.84 -21.56
CA GLY A 109 -1.95 -22.28 -20.51
C GLY A 109 -1.73 -23.26 -19.37
N SER A 110 -0.73 -22.97 -18.53
CA SER A 110 -0.58 -23.57 -17.19
C SER A 110 -1.74 -23.14 -16.30
N PHE A 111 -2.18 -24.00 -15.37
CA PHE A 111 -3.20 -23.66 -14.35
C PHE A 111 -2.56 -23.62 -12.96
N SER A 112 -2.92 -22.64 -12.14
CA SER A 112 -2.50 -22.58 -10.74
C SER A 112 -3.56 -21.97 -9.82
N LEU A 113 -3.58 -22.47 -8.60
CA LEU A 113 -4.39 -22.00 -7.49
C LEU A 113 -3.46 -21.65 -6.33
N ASP A 114 -3.53 -20.39 -5.90
CA ASP A 114 -2.68 -19.81 -4.85
C ASP A 114 -2.90 -20.52 -3.50
N ARG A 115 -1.82 -20.64 -2.72
CA ARG A 115 -1.84 -21.11 -1.33
C ARG A 115 -2.64 -20.18 -0.41
N ALA A 116 -2.67 -18.89 -0.72
CA ALA A 116 -3.48 -17.89 -0.02
C ALA A 116 -4.93 -17.78 -0.54
N SER A 117 -5.40 -18.74 -1.34
CA SER A 117 -6.77 -18.77 -1.88
C SER A 117 -7.77 -19.42 -0.91
N PRO A 118 -8.98 -18.87 -0.72
CA PRO A 118 -10.04 -19.50 0.07
C PRO A 118 -10.77 -20.63 -0.69
N PHE A 119 -10.19 -21.10 -1.79
CA PHE A 119 -10.64 -22.19 -2.65
C PHE A 119 -9.65 -23.34 -2.61
N THR A 120 -10.14 -24.57 -2.72
CA THR A 120 -9.36 -25.81 -2.85
C THR A 120 -9.90 -26.63 -4.03
N LEU A 121 -9.09 -27.52 -4.60
CA LEU A 121 -9.57 -28.45 -5.63
C LEU A 121 -10.33 -29.61 -4.99
N THR A 122 -11.53 -29.90 -5.49
CA THR A 122 -12.25 -31.12 -5.08
C THR A 122 -11.53 -32.38 -5.57
N GLY A 123 -11.70 -33.48 -4.84
CA GLY A 123 -11.18 -34.80 -5.24
C GLY A 123 -11.85 -35.41 -6.48
N GLU A 124 -12.85 -34.74 -7.07
CA GLU A 124 -13.51 -35.17 -8.31
C GLU A 124 -12.77 -34.71 -9.58
N ASN A 125 -11.82 -33.77 -9.46
CA ASN A 125 -11.05 -33.29 -10.61
C ASN A 125 -10.08 -34.36 -11.13
N ILE A 126 -10.30 -34.78 -12.38
CA ILE A 126 -9.37 -35.61 -13.14
C ILE A 126 -8.67 -34.71 -14.16
N PHE A 127 -7.48 -34.23 -13.79
CA PHE A 127 -6.58 -33.51 -14.69
C PHE A 127 -5.88 -34.49 -15.63
N VAL A 128 -5.90 -34.19 -16.93
CA VAL A 128 -5.27 -35.01 -17.97
C VAL A 128 -4.46 -34.13 -18.90
N LEU A 129 -3.19 -34.49 -19.07
CA LEU A 129 -2.19 -33.75 -19.83
C LEU A 129 -2.02 -34.40 -21.19
N LEU A 130 -1.96 -33.57 -22.24
CA LEU A 130 -2.15 -33.98 -23.63
C LEU A 130 -0.98 -33.47 -24.50
N GLY A 131 -0.52 -34.31 -25.43
CA GLY A 131 0.63 -33.98 -26.27
C GLY A 131 1.89 -33.75 -25.45
N CYS A 132 2.16 -34.64 -24.48
CA CYS A 132 3.36 -34.62 -23.65
C CYS A 132 4.54 -35.31 -24.34
N SER A 133 5.73 -34.74 -24.18
CA SER A 133 7.02 -35.32 -24.53
C SER A 133 7.20 -36.70 -23.86
N THR A 134 7.74 -37.69 -24.59
CA THR A 134 8.12 -38.98 -23.99
C THR A 134 9.29 -38.86 -23.00
N ASN A 135 9.97 -37.71 -22.99
CA ASN A 135 11.05 -37.37 -22.06
C ASN A 135 10.56 -36.39 -20.97
N SER A 136 9.24 -36.26 -20.80
CA SER A 136 8.63 -35.50 -19.71
C SER A 136 8.92 -36.14 -18.34
N PRO A 137 9.14 -35.35 -17.28
CA PRO A 137 9.25 -35.87 -15.92
C PRO A 137 7.98 -36.62 -15.44
N LEU A 138 6.83 -36.45 -16.11
CA LEU A 138 5.61 -37.23 -15.86
C LEU A 138 5.82 -38.75 -16.06
N PHE A 139 6.79 -39.13 -16.90
CA PHE A 139 7.06 -40.53 -17.24
C PHE A 139 8.34 -41.05 -16.58
N ASP A 140 8.91 -40.33 -15.61
CA ASP A 140 10.01 -40.81 -14.79
C ASP A 140 9.49 -41.83 -13.74
N PRO A 141 9.99 -43.08 -13.73
CA PRO A 141 9.59 -44.09 -12.76
C PRO A 141 9.90 -43.75 -11.29
N ALA A 142 10.67 -42.70 -11.01
CA ALA A 142 11.03 -42.27 -9.65
C ALA A 142 10.03 -41.28 -9.02
N GLU A 143 9.21 -40.58 -9.82
CA GLU A 143 8.38 -39.44 -9.36
C GLU A 143 6.87 -39.79 -9.23
N ASP A 144 6.41 -40.87 -9.87
CA ASP A 144 5.04 -41.43 -9.83
C ASP A 144 3.88 -40.41 -10.08
N LEU A 145 4.16 -39.33 -10.83
CA LEU A 145 3.21 -38.23 -11.13
C LEU A 145 2.08 -38.63 -12.10
N CYS A 146 2.06 -39.87 -12.58
CA CYS A 146 1.22 -40.30 -13.69
C CYS A 146 0.60 -41.68 -13.44
N ALA A 147 -0.73 -41.74 -13.35
CA ALA A 147 -1.48 -42.90 -12.89
C ALA A 147 -1.32 -44.17 -13.77
N MET A 148 -0.34 -45.01 -13.43
CA MET A 148 0.04 -46.24 -14.14
C MET A 148 -0.98 -47.38 -13.94
N GLY A 149 -2.16 -47.27 -14.56
CA GLY A 149 -3.14 -48.37 -14.54
C GLY A 149 -4.52 -48.08 -15.14
N SER A 150 -5.56 -48.18 -14.30
CA SER A 150 -6.97 -48.29 -14.69
C SER A 150 -7.50 -47.13 -15.53
N ARG A 151 -6.94 -45.93 -15.35
CA ARG A 151 -7.35 -44.69 -16.03
C ARG A 151 -6.78 -44.49 -17.43
N SER A 152 -6.04 -45.46 -17.98
CA SER A 152 -5.61 -45.44 -19.41
C SER A 152 -6.79 -45.33 -20.40
N ARG A 153 -8.01 -45.66 -19.96
CA ARG A 153 -9.28 -45.40 -20.66
C ARG A 153 -9.54 -43.91 -20.91
N VAL A 154 -9.19 -43.03 -19.97
CA VAL A 154 -9.45 -41.59 -20.07
C VAL A 154 -8.60 -40.99 -21.21
N CYS A 155 -7.31 -41.29 -21.24
CA CYS A 155 -6.42 -40.93 -22.35
C CYS A 155 -6.88 -41.51 -23.70
N ARG A 156 -7.30 -42.79 -23.76
CA ARG A 156 -7.83 -43.40 -24.99
C ARG A 156 -9.15 -42.76 -25.43
N GLY A 157 -10.03 -42.40 -24.51
CA GLY A 157 -11.28 -41.68 -24.77
C GLY A 157 -10.97 -40.33 -25.41
N LEU A 158 -10.16 -39.50 -24.76
CA LEU A 158 -9.73 -38.21 -25.28
C LEU A 158 -9.05 -38.34 -26.64
N TYR A 159 -8.11 -39.27 -26.82
CA TYR A 159 -7.45 -39.48 -28.11
C TYR A 159 -8.35 -40.11 -29.19
N SER A 160 -9.51 -40.69 -28.85
CA SER A 160 -10.53 -41.10 -29.83
C SER A 160 -11.38 -39.93 -30.36
N CYS A 161 -11.36 -38.77 -29.68
CA CYS A 161 -12.12 -37.58 -30.06
C CYS A 161 -11.60 -36.94 -31.37
N LYS A 162 -12.49 -36.26 -32.10
CA LYS A 162 -12.07 -35.53 -33.32
C LYS A 162 -11.21 -34.29 -33.02
N GLY A 163 -11.38 -33.66 -31.85
CA GLY A 163 -10.64 -32.44 -31.49
C GLY A 163 -9.11 -32.61 -31.43
N VAL A 164 -8.62 -33.84 -31.27
CA VAL A 164 -7.20 -34.23 -31.07
C VAL A 164 -6.26 -33.68 -32.15
N THR A 165 -6.75 -33.50 -33.39
CA THR A 165 -5.97 -32.91 -34.48
C THR A 165 -5.57 -31.46 -34.21
N GLY A 166 -6.29 -30.73 -33.36
CA GLY A 166 -5.97 -29.35 -32.98
C GLY A 166 -4.77 -29.20 -32.04
N ILE A 167 -4.29 -30.30 -31.43
CA ILE A 167 -2.99 -30.37 -30.74
C ILE A 167 -1.94 -31.16 -31.56
N GLY A 168 -2.12 -31.24 -32.87
CA GLY A 168 -1.15 -31.86 -33.81
C GLY A 168 -1.07 -33.38 -33.78
N LEU A 169 -1.94 -34.07 -33.03
CA LEU A 169 -1.95 -35.53 -32.92
C LEU A 169 -2.98 -36.19 -33.86
N PRO A 170 -2.70 -37.40 -34.40
CA PRO A 170 -3.68 -38.16 -35.16
C PRO A 170 -4.79 -38.70 -34.25
N GLN A 171 -6.00 -38.88 -34.79
CA GLN A 171 -7.09 -39.53 -34.05
C GLN A 171 -6.71 -40.98 -33.72
N ASN A 172 -6.91 -41.38 -32.46
CA ASN A 172 -6.42 -42.62 -31.83
C ASN A 172 -4.89 -42.70 -31.71
N ALA A 173 -4.22 -41.56 -31.43
CA ALA A 173 -2.79 -41.53 -31.10
C ALA A 173 -2.42 -42.49 -29.94
N PRO A 174 -1.16 -42.95 -29.84
CA PRO A 174 -0.70 -43.75 -28.71
C PRO A 174 -0.91 -43.01 -27.38
N PRO A 175 -1.46 -43.65 -26.32
CA PRO A 175 -1.69 -42.98 -25.04
C PRO A 175 -0.40 -42.64 -24.28
N SER A 176 0.77 -43.02 -24.77
CA SER A 176 2.09 -42.72 -24.18
C SER A 176 2.53 -41.25 -24.27
N THR A 177 1.75 -40.38 -24.89
CA THR A 177 1.91 -38.92 -24.85
C THR A 177 0.80 -38.23 -24.05
N CYS A 178 0.01 -39.01 -23.31
CA CYS A 178 -1.07 -38.54 -22.45
C CYS A 178 -0.86 -39.04 -21.02
N CYS A 179 -1.14 -38.19 -20.04
CA CYS A 179 -0.99 -38.53 -18.64
C CYS A 179 -2.22 -38.11 -17.85
N VAL A 180 -2.77 -39.01 -17.02
CA VAL A 180 -3.69 -38.59 -15.95
C VAL A 180 -2.81 -38.20 -14.76
N TYR A 181 -2.79 -36.89 -14.46
CA TYR A 181 -1.84 -36.29 -13.54
C TYR A 181 -2.33 -36.42 -12.10
N GLU A 182 -1.53 -37.11 -11.27
CA GLU A 182 -1.81 -37.26 -9.85
C GLU A 182 -0.78 -36.43 -9.07
N SER A 183 -1.27 -35.32 -8.48
CA SER A 183 -0.41 -34.33 -7.83
C SER A 183 0.01 -34.81 -6.44
N PRO A 184 1.31 -34.80 -6.10
CA PRO A 184 1.78 -35.27 -4.80
C PRO A 184 1.32 -34.33 -3.67
N ILE A 185 0.55 -34.90 -2.73
CA ILE A 185 0.22 -34.41 -1.38
C ILE A 185 -0.40 -32.99 -1.28
N GLN A 186 -1.69 -32.95 -0.96
CA GLN A 186 -2.45 -31.72 -0.73
C GLN A 186 -2.03 -30.97 0.56
N LEU A 187 -1.15 -29.96 0.47
CA LEU A 187 -0.76 -29.08 1.59
C LEU A 187 -0.81 -27.57 1.23
N ALA A 188 -1.99 -27.15 0.75
CA ALA A 188 -2.40 -25.79 0.39
C ALA A 188 -1.63 -25.15 -0.78
N GLY A 189 -2.36 -24.90 -1.88
CA GLY A 189 -1.85 -24.49 -3.18
C GLY A 189 -1.81 -25.65 -4.20
N TYR A 190 -1.95 -25.34 -5.48
CA TYR A 190 -1.85 -26.30 -6.59
C TYR A 190 -1.27 -25.64 -7.84
N THR A 191 -0.40 -26.31 -8.58
CA THR A 191 0.19 -25.78 -9.82
C THR A 191 0.37 -26.88 -10.85
N LEU A 192 -0.09 -26.62 -12.07
CA LEU A 192 0.04 -27.44 -13.26
C LEU A 192 0.82 -26.66 -14.31
N ASP A 193 2.13 -26.86 -14.34
CA ASP A 193 3.09 -26.14 -15.17
C ASP A 193 3.36 -26.91 -16.48
N LEU A 194 2.63 -26.60 -17.55
CA LEU A 194 2.73 -27.36 -18.81
C LEU A 194 4.09 -27.24 -19.51
N PRO A 195 4.76 -26.06 -19.56
CA PRO A 195 6.14 -25.97 -20.04
C PRO A 195 7.11 -26.87 -19.28
N LYS A 196 7.09 -26.87 -17.93
CA LYS A 196 7.96 -27.72 -17.10
C LYS A 196 7.65 -29.20 -17.27
N LEU A 197 6.37 -29.56 -17.39
CA LEU A 197 5.91 -30.91 -17.65
C LEU A 197 6.01 -31.33 -19.14
N GLN A 198 6.52 -30.46 -20.01
CA GLN A 198 6.71 -30.71 -21.45
C GLN A 198 5.42 -31.18 -22.16
N CYS A 199 4.27 -30.59 -21.84
CA CYS A 199 2.96 -30.92 -22.42
C CYS A 199 2.38 -29.78 -23.25
N SER A 200 1.66 -30.13 -24.32
CA SER A 200 1.09 -29.15 -25.26
C SER A 200 -0.24 -28.55 -24.76
N SER A 201 -1.01 -29.30 -23.98
CA SER A 201 -2.34 -28.92 -23.49
C SER A 201 -2.72 -29.71 -22.24
N TYR A 202 -3.79 -29.29 -21.57
CA TYR A 202 -4.48 -30.07 -20.54
C TYR A 202 -5.99 -30.06 -20.73
N THR A 203 -6.65 -30.98 -20.03
CA THR A 203 -8.10 -30.99 -19.77
C THR A 203 -8.35 -31.32 -18.31
N SER A 204 -9.45 -30.82 -17.75
CA SER A 204 -10.00 -31.23 -16.46
C SER A 204 -11.41 -31.78 -16.65
N VAL A 205 -11.67 -32.95 -16.07
CA VAL A 205 -12.97 -33.63 -16.08
C VAL A 205 -13.43 -33.78 -14.64
N TYR A 206 -14.57 -33.20 -14.29
CA TYR A 206 -15.16 -33.31 -12.95
C TYR A 206 -16.32 -34.32 -12.87
N SER A 207 -16.84 -34.79 -14.02
CA SER A 207 -17.83 -35.87 -14.04
C SER A 207 -17.87 -36.59 -15.39
N PHE A 208 -17.99 -37.92 -15.38
CA PHE A 208 -18.12 -38.73 -16.60
C PHE A 208 -19.56 -38.84 -17.14
N GLY A 209 -20.53 -38.09 -16.59
CA GLY A 209 -21.90 -38.05 -17.12
C GLY A 209 -22.62 -39.41 -17.13
N GLY A 210 -22.21 -40.34 -16.26
CA GLY A 210 -22.72 -41.72 -16.22
C GLY A 210 -22.06 -42.70 -17.21
N SER A 211 -21.06 -42.29 -17.99
CA SER A 211 -20.37 -43.19 -18.95
C SER A 211 -18.89 -42.82 -19.16
N GLU A 212 -18.00 -43.43 -18.37
CA GLU A 212 -16.53 -43.34 -18.55
C GLU A 212 -16.10 -43.65 -20.00
N GLY A 213 -16.79 -44.56 -20.69
CA GLY A 213 -16.46 -44.98 -22.05
C GLY A 213 -16.90 -44.02 -23.17
N ASP A 214 -17.59 -42.91 -22.87
CA ASP A 214 -18.11 -41.97 -23.89
C ASP A 214 -17.66 -40.52 -23.62
N PRO A 215 -16.55 -40.06 -24.22
CA PRO A 215 -15.98 -38.74 -23.96
C PRO A 215 -16.81 -37.56 -24.48
N MET A 216 -17.87 -37.83 -25.26
CA MET A 216 -18.85 -36.79 -25.63
C MET A 216 -19.90 -36.53 -24.53
N LYS A 217 -19.97 -37.40 -23.49
CA LYS A 217 -20.86 -37.24 -22.32
C LYS A 217 -20.17 -36.67 -21.08
N TRP A 218 -18.85 -36.51 -21.09
CA TRP A 218 -18.10 -36.01 -19.94
C TRP A 218 -18.34 -34.51 -19.71
N LYS A 219 -18.39 -34.10 -18.44
CA LYS A 219 -18.42 -32.69 -18.03
C LYS A 219 -16.99 -32.18 -17.84
N PHE A 220 -16.61 -31.22 -18.67
CA PHE A 220 -15.30 -30.56 -18.68
C PHE A 220 -15.34 -29.28 -17.84
N GLY A 221 -14.35 -29.10 -16.98
CA GLY A 221 -14.26 -27.97 -16.05
C GLY A 221 -13.40 -28.30 -14.84
N ILE A 222 -13.05 -27.28 -14.04
CA ILE A 222 -12.32 -27.41 -12.79
C ILE A 222 -13.30 -27.13 -11.65
N SER A 223 -13.42 -28.06 -10.71
CA SER A 223 -14.31 -28.02 -9.56
C SER A 223 -13.55 -27.56 -8.31
N LEU A 224 -13.91 -26.38 -7.82
CA LEU A 224 -13.29 -25.75 -6.65
C LEU A 224 -14.26 -25.79 -5.47
N GLN A 225 -13.84 -26.36 -4.33
CA GLN A 225 -14.57 -26.19 -3.07
C GLN A 225 -14.12 -24.90 -2.40
N TYR A 226 -15.06 -24.06 -1.98
CA TYR A 226 -14.78 -22.82 -1.28
C TYR A 226 -15.12 -22.93 0.21
N ASN A 227 -14.40 -22.21 1.05
CA ASN A 227 -14.69 -22.17 2.48
C ASN A 227 -15.88 -21.23 2.77
N ASP A 228 -17.01 -21.78 3.23
CA ASP A 228 -18.20 -20.99 3.60
C ASP A 228 -18.23 -20.56 5.09
N SER A 229 -17.16 -20.81 5.87
CA SER A 229 -17.10 -20.45 7.29
C SER A 229 -17.21 -18.94 7.60
N TYR A 230 -17.22 -18.10 6.56
CA TYR A 230 -17.35 -16.65 6.64
C TYR A 230 -18.81 -16.18 6.72
N TYR A 231 -19.81 -17.06 6.55
CA TYR A 231 -21.23 -16.69 6.64
C TYR A 231 -21.64 -16.35 8.08
N SER A 232 -21.50 -15.07 8.42
CA SER A 232 -21.74 -14.56 9.77
C SER A 232 -23.22 -14.29 10.04
N ASN A 233 -23.60 -14.28 11.33
CA ASN A 233 -24.94 -13.82 11.73
C ASN A 233 -25.25 -12.39 11.26
N VAL A 234 -24.23 -11.53 11.11
CA VAL A 234 -24.40 -10.15 10.64
C VAL A 234 -24.76 -10.12 9.15
N CYS A 235 -24.17 -11.00 8.33
CA CYS A 235 -24.59 -11.18 6.95
C CYS A 235 -26.03 -11.73 6.88
N LYS A 236 -26.36 -12.72 7.70
CA LYS A 236 -27.71 -13.28 7.78
C LYS A 236 -28.77 -12.23 8.16
N ASP A 237 -28.48 -11.35 9.11
CA ASP A 237 -29.37 -10.25 9.51
C ASP A 237 -29.52 -9.22 8.37
N CYS A 238 -28.46 -9.00 7.60
CA CYS A 238 -28.50 -8.18 6.38
C CYS A 238 -29.42 -8.78 5.30
N GLU A 239 -29.20 -10.04 4.89
CA GLU A 239 -30.04 -10.72 3.89
C GLU A 239 -31.51 -10.80 4.35
N THR A 240 -31.75 -11.08 5.63
CA THR A 240 -33.10 -11.09 6.24
C THR A 240 -33.79 -9.73 6.17
N SER A 241 -33.04 -8.64 5.99
CA SER A 241 -33.55 -7.27 5.86
C SER A 241 -33.69 -6.76 4.42
N GLY A 242 -33.39 -7.59 3.41
CA GLY A 242 -33.39 -7.18 2.00
C GLY A 242 -32.14 -6.38 1.59
N GLY A 243 -31.03 -6.56 2.30
CA GLY A 243 -29.72 -6.07 1.89
C GLY A 243 -28.86 -7.19 1.30
N LEU A 244 -27.85 -6.82 0.51
CA LEU A 244 -26.79 -7.71 0.06
C LEU A 244 -25.57 -7.57 0.98
N CYS A 245 -25.00 -8.68 1.40
CA CYS A 245 -23.76 -8.68 2.17
C CYS A 245 -22.59 -8.16 1.33
N GLY A 246 -21.80 -7.28 1.93
CA GLY A 246 -20.67 -6.60 1.29
C GLY A 246 -19.65 -6.12 2.31
N PHE A 247 -18.79 -5.20 1.87
CA PHE A 247 -17.77 -4.58 2.70
C PHE A 247 -17.54 -3.11 2.33
N THR A 248 -17.10 -2.32 3.30
CA THR A 248 -16.70 -0.92 3.12
C THR A 248 -15.19 -0.76 3.03
N GLY A 249 -14.77 0.16 2.16
CA GLY A 249 -13.49 0.85 2.25
C GLY A 249 -12.22 0.00 2.14
N PHE A 250 -11.13 0.58 2.62
CA PHE A 250 -9.81 -0.05 2.72
C PHE A 250 -9.68 -0.95 3.95
N ASP A 251 -10.51 -0.73 4.97
CA ASP A 251 -10.59 -1.49 6.21
C ASP A 251 -11.34 -2.83 6.07
N GLN A 252 -11.95 -3.08 4.90
CA GLN A 252 -12.65 -4.32 4.53
C GLN A 252 -13.77 -4.72 5.52
N SER A 253 -14.28 -3.75 6.29
CA SER A 253 -15.29 -3.97 7.33
C SER A 253 -16.62 -4.40 6.73
N PHE A 254 -17.34 -5.31 7.39
CA PHE A 254 -18.63 -5.79 6.91
C PHE A 254 -19.63 -4.64 6.74
N ALA A 255 -20.25 -4.59 5.56
CA ALA A 255 -21.29 -3.62 5.22
C ALA A 255 -22.50 -4.33 4.61
N CYS A 256 -23.68 -4.02 5.13
CA CYS A 256 -24.96 -4.40 4.54
C CYS A 256 -25.33 -3.37 3.46
N VAL A 257 -25.34 -3.78 2.19
CA VAL A 257 -25.64 -2.90 1.04
C VAL A 257 -27.13 -2.94 0.74
N CYS A 258 -27.81 -1.81 0.95
CA CYS A 258 -29.27 -1.71 0.88
C CYS A 258 -29.77 -1.10 -0.43
N GLU A 259 -30.90 -1.61 -0.96
CA GLU A 259 -31.56 -1.07 -2.18
C GLU A 259 -31.85 0.44 -2.12
N ASN A 260 -31.99 1.00 -0.91
CA ASN A 260 -32.21 2.42 -0.67
C ASN A 260 -30.95 3.31 -0.83
N GLY A 261 -29.83 2.74 -1.28
CA GLY A 261 -28.58 3.47 -1.53
C GLY A 261 -27.79 3.86 -0.29
N LYS A 262 -28.02 3.19 0.86
CA LYS A 262 -27.29 3.44 2.11
C LYS A 262 -26.77 2.15 2.71
N ASN A 263 -25.44 2.02 2.76
CA ASN A 263 -24.80 0.91 3.46
C ASN A 263 -24.98 1.07 4.98
N THR A 264 -25.18 -0.04 5.69
CA THR A 264 -25.25 -0.08 7.17
C THR A 264 -24.32 -1.16 7.73
N SER A 265 -24.08 -1.19 9.05
CA SER A 265 -23.20 -2.18 9.67
C SER A 265 -23.87 -3.50 10.07
N THR A 266 -25.20 -3.63 9.90
CA THR A 266 -25.93 -4.85 10.33
C THR A 266 -27.13 -5.21 9.44
N SER A 267 -28.02 -4.25 9.14
CA SER A 267 -29.25 -4.52 8.39
C SER A 267 -29.86 -3.25 7.78
N CYS A 268 -30.70 -3.42 6.76
CA CYS A 268 -31.45 -2.38 6.07
C CYS A 268 -32.72 -1.93 6.82
N PHE A 269 -33.06 -2.58 7.94
CA PHE A 269 -34.10 -2.12 8.86
C PHE A 269 -33.60 -0.90 9.65
N GLY A 270 -33.72 0.29 9.03
CA GLY A 270 -33.18 1.54 9.57
C GLY A 270 -33.68 1.89 10.98
N GLN A 271 -32.73 1.91 11.93
CA GLN A 271 -32.79 2.52 13.27
C GLN A 271 -34.17 2.49 13.99
N GLY A 272 -34.42 1.42 14.78
CA GLY A 272 -35.70 1.22 15.47
C GLY A 272 -35.65 0.48 16.81
N ASN A 273 -34.64 0.74 17.66
CA ASN A 273 -34.41 0.13 18.99
C ASN A 273 -34.12 -1.39 18.99
N ALA A 274 -33.33 -1.84 19.98
CA ALA A 274 -32.99 -3.25 20.17
C ALA A 274 -33.84 -3.90 21.27
N TRP A 275 -34.06 -5.23 21.19
CA TRP A 275 -33.76 -6.23 22.24
C TRP A 275 -34.34 -7.63 21.91
N SER A 276 -33.64 -8.69 22.36
CA SER A 276 -34.15 -10.03 22.70
C SER A 276 -35.03 -10.84 21.71
N GLY A 277 -34.40 -11.80 21.03
CA GLY A 277 -34.59 -13.23 21.37
C GLY A 277 -35.95 -13.95 21.17
N THR A 278 -35.89 -14.99 20.32
CA THR A 278 -36.72 -16.23 20.29
C THR A 278 -38.09 -16.28 19.55
N ARG A 279 -38.10 -17.15 18.53
CA ARG A 279 -39.13 -18.15 18.16
C ARG A 279 -40.39 -17.76 17.33
N GLU A 280 -40.24 -18.01 16.02
CA GLU A 280 -41.19 -18.64 15.07
C GLU A 280 -42.59 -18.04 14.75
N SER A 281 -42.73 -17.74 13.45
CA SER A 281 -43.84 -18.16 12.57
C SER A 281 -45.15 -17.35 12.46
N LYS A 282 -45.22 -16.58 11.36
CA LYS A 282 -46.35 -16.47 10.40
C LYS A 282 -47.76 -16.08 10.92
N ILE A 283 -48.16 -14.83 10.65
CA ILE A 283 -49.37 -14.55 9.84
C ILE A 283 -49.04 -13.43 8.85
N LEU A 284 -49.38 -13.63 7.57
CA LEU A 284 -49.26 -12.62 6.51
C LEU A 284 -50.62 -11.88 6.32
N HIS A 285 -50.59 -10.67 5.79
CA HIS A 285 -51.75 -9.81 5.46
C HIS A 285 -52.63 -9.31 6.62
N LYS A 286 -52.35 -8.08 7.09
CA LYS A 286 -53.27 -6.91 7.05
C LYS A 286 -52.75 -5.77 7.92
N LEU A 287 -52.28 -4.66 7.33
CA LEU A 287 -52.28 -3.35 8.01
C LEU A 287 -52.14 -2.10 7.12
N SER A 288 -52.54 -2.16 5.84
CA SER A 288 -52.78 -0.95 5.02
C SER A 288 -54.10 -0.26 5.41
N PHE A 289 -54.28 -0.02 6.71
CA PHE A 289 -55.49 0.49 7.35
C PHE A 289 -55.22 1.39 8.58
N GLY A 290 -53.98 1.47 9.08
CA GLY A 290 -53.67 2.29 10.26
C GLY A 290 -53.79 3.80 10.04
N VAL A 291 -53.16 4.31 8.97
CA VAL A 291 -53.01 5.76 8.73
C VAL A 291 -54.34 6.42 8.33
N THR A 292 -55.15 5.74 7.51
CA THR A 292 -56.51 6.19 7.15
C THR A 292 -57.45 6.17 8.36
N CYS A 293 -57.41 5.12 9.19
CA CYS A 293 -58.19 5.07 10.42
C CYS A 293 -57.83 6.21 11.39
N ALA A 294 -56.54 6.55 11.56
CA ALA A 294 -56.13 7.66 12.43
C ALA A 294 -56.71 9.01 11.99
N HIS A 295 -56.70 9.29 10.68
CA HIS A 295 -57.24 10.53 10.13
C HIS A 295 -58.77 10.62 10.30
N TYR A 296 -59.49 9.52 10.03
CA TYR A 296 -60.93 9.44 10.31
C TYR A 296 -61.25 9.52 11.81
N PHE A 297 -60.46 8.90 12.70
CA PHE A 297 -60.68 8.98 14.15
C PHE A 297 -60.55 10.41 14.67
N LEU A 298 -59.54 11.17 14.23
CA LEU A 298 -59.35 12.56 14.66
C LEU A 298 -60.48 13.47 14.17
N VAL A 299 -60.85 13.39 12.90
CA VAL A 299 -61.96 14.18 12.33
C VAL A 299 -63.30 13.79 12.95
N PHE A 300 -63.56 12.50 13.16
CA PHE A 300 -64.81 12.02 13.77
C PHE A 300 -64.92 12.39 15.25
N ASN A 301 -63.81 12.37 16.02
CA ASN A 301 -63.82 12.84 17.41
C ASN A 301 -63.94 14.37 17.52
N LEU A 302 -63.36 15.16 16.61
CA LEU A 302 -63.60 16.61 16.54
C LEU A 302 -65.06 16.95 16.19
N LEU A 303 -65.69 16.17 15.30
CA LEU A 303 -67.11 16.29 14.98
C LEU A 303 -68.03 15.77 16.11
N LEU A 304 -67.59 14.78 16.90
CA LEU A 304 -68.30 14.39 18.12
C LEU A 304 -68.19 15.46 19.19
N LEU A 305 -67.01 16.06 19.43
CA LEU A 305 -66.83 17.14 20.41
C LEU A 305 -67.71 18.35 20.09
N SER A 306 -67.80 18.77 18.83
CA SER A 306 -68.67 19.89 18.45
C SER A 306 -70.16 19.55 18.64
N ARG A 307 -70.57 18.30 18.39
CA ARG A 307 -71.95 17.83 18.66
C ARG A 307 -72.25 17.64 20.14
N THR A 308 -71.34 17.13 20.96
CA THR A 308 -71.58 16.97 22.41
C THR A 308 -71.56 18.33 23.12
N LEU A 309 -70.69 19.26 22.75
CA LEU A 309 -70.74 20.64 23.26
C LEU A 309 -72.06 21.35 22.86
N ALA A 310 -72.56 21.13 21.64
CA ALA A 310 -73.88 21.62 21.24
C ALA A 310 -75.03 21.00 22.04
N LEU A 311 -74.99 19.68 22.33
CA LEU A 311 -75.99 19.03 23.19
C LEU A 311 -75.91 19.46 24.66
N VAL A 312 -74.72 19.73 25.19
CA VAL A 312 -74.53 20.25 26.56
C VAL A 312 -75.10 21.67 26.66
N ALA A 313 -74.86 22.52 25.67
CA ALA A 313 -75.48 23.85 25.59
C ALA A 313 -77.02 23.75 25.51
N ALA A 314 -77.58 22.84 24.70
CA ALA A 314 -79.02 22.64 24.57
C ALA A 314 -79.67 22.13 25.87
N ASN A 315 -79.05 21.16 26.56
CA ASN A 315 -79.56 20.62 27.82
C ASN A 315 -79.54 21.65 28.97
N PHE A 316 -78.63 22.63 28.94
CA PHE A 316 -78.62 23.69 29.95
C PHE A 316 -79.83 24.64 29.84
N CYS A 317 -80.45 24.76 28.67
CA CYS A 317 -81.68 25.54 28.47
C CYS A 317 -82.98 24.81 28.83
N LEU A 318 -82.95 23.49 29.04
CA LEU A 318 -84.15 22.66 29.26
C LEU A 318 -84.38 22.22 30.71
N LYS A 319 -83.53 22.65 31.66
CA LYS A 319 -83.62 22.21 33.07
C LYS A 319 -83.66 23.31 34.14
N THR A 320 -83.79 24.57 33.74
CA THR A 320 -84.10 25.70 34.64
C THR A 320 -85.34 26.44 34.15
N GLY A 321 -86.51 25.96 34.57
CA GLY A 321 -87.79 26.63 34.29
C GLY A 321 -87.94 27.91 35.11
N ASN A 322 -87.43 29.03 34.60
CA ASN A 322 -87.76 30.36 35.11
C ASN A 322 -87.62 31.42 34.01
N GLU A 323 -88.61 32.28 33.84
CA GLU A 323 -88.63 33.29 32.79
C GLU A 323 -87.83 34.54 33.21
N ARG A 324 -86.85 34.97 32.38
CA ARG A 324 -86.60 36.39 31.98
C ARG A 324 -85.26 36.60 31.26
N SER A 325 -85.29 37.49 30.27
CA SER A 325 -84.16 38.27 29.69
C SER A 325 -83.04 37.53 28.92
N PRO A 326 -82.98 37.66 27.58
CA PRO A 326 -81.86 37.15 26.78
C PRO A 326 -80.73 38.18 26.65
N ARG A 327 -79.61 38.02 27.39
CA ARG A 327 -78.42 38.89 27.20
C ARG A 327 -77.02 38.32 27.44
N ALA A 328 -76.88 37.02 27.73
CA ALA A 328 -75.58 36.41 28.10
C ALA A 328 -74.84 35.67 26.97
N GLY A 329 -75.47 35.42 25.81
CA GLY A 329 -74.93 34.51 24.79
C GLY A 329 -73.96 35.10 23.76
N LEU A 330 -73.78 36.43 23.70
CA LEU A 330 -73.14 37.10 22.54
C LEU A 330 -71.67 37.50 22.73
N GLU A 331 -71.16 37.56 23.96
CA GLU A 331 -69.80 38.04 24.26
C GLU A 331 -68.72 36.99 23.96
N LEU A 332 -69.00 35.70 24.24
CA LEU A 332 -68.03 34.60 24.06
C LEU A 332 -67.58 34.39 22.61
N LEU A 333 -68.42 34.71 21.63
CA LEU A 333 -68.07 34.64 20.21
C LEU A 333 -67.08 35.73 19.77
N ARG A 334 -66.92 36.81 20.56
CA ARG A 334 -66.09 37.97 20.18
C ARG A 334 -64.58 37.73 20.34
N TYR A 335 -64.19 36.78 21.19
CA TYR A 335 -62.79 36.43 21.46
C TYR A 335 -62.24 35.26 20.63
N TRP A 336 -63.09 34.37 20.11
CA TRP A 336 -62.64 33.16 19.41
C TRP A 336 -62.21 33.40 17.94
N VAL A 337 -62.88 34.32 17.23
CA VAL A 337 -62.61 34.60 15.81
C VAL A 337 -61.22 35.18 15.54
N PRO A 338 -60.67 36.12 16.36
CA PRO A 338 -59.31 36.62 16.17
C PRO A 338 -58.24 35.54 16.38
N MET A 339 -58.41 34.69 17.41
CA MET A 339 -57.41 33.68 17.79
C MET A 339 -57.19 32.64 16.69
N MET A 340 -58.27 32.17 16.06
CA MET A 340 -58.21 31.25 14.92
C MET A 340 -57.53 31.87 13.68
N ARG A 341 -57.66 33.19 13.46
CA ARG A 341 -56.98 33.89 12.36
C ARG A 341 -55.48 34.06 12.61
N GLY A 342 -55.07 34.29 13.86
CA GLY A 342 -53.65 34.35 14.24
C GLY A 342 -52.93 33.02 14.00
N LEU A 343 -53.52 31.91 14.45
CA LEU A 343 -52.99 30.55 14.23
C LEU A 343 -52.84 30.21 12.74
N GLY A 344 -53.84 30.58 11.91
CA GLY A 344 -53.78 30.37 10.46
C GLY A 344 -52.61 31.10 9.79
N LEU A 345 -52.35 32.35 10.16
CA LEU A 345 -51.23 33.14 9.61
C LEU A 345 -49.86 32.58 10.02
N VAL A 346 -49.70 32.14 11.27
CA VAL A 346 -48.46 31.50 11.74
C VAL A 346 -48.20 30.20 10.97
N PHE A 347 -49.23 29.36 10.75
CA PHE A 347 -49.09 28.12 9.99
C PHE A 347 -48.77 28.37 8.51
N PHE A 348 -49.34 29.41 7.90
CA PHE A 348 -49.05 29.79 6.51
C PHE A 348 -47.63 30.36 6.34
N ALA A 349 -47.13 31.13 7.32
CA ALA A 349 -45.75 31.58 7.35
C ALA A 349 -44.77 30.40 7.49
N PHE A 350 -45.08 29.42 8.36
CA PHE A 350 -44.28 28.20 8.52
C PHE A 350 -44.24 27.37 7.22
N LEU A 351 -45.35 27.29 6.50
CA LEU A 351 -45.41 26.65 5.18
C LEU A 351 -44.64 27.41 4.08
N LEU A 352 -44.63 28.75 4.08
CA LEU A 352 -43.78 29.51 3.16
C LEU A 352 -42.29 29.27 3.43
N VAL A 353 -41.88 29.23 4.70
CA VAL A 353 -40.49 28.91 5.08
C VAL A 353 -40.11 27.49 4.64
N LEU A 354 -40.99 26.51 4.83
CA LEU A 354 -40.80 25.15 4.29
C LEU A 354 -40.71 25.13 2.75
N ALA A 355 -41.53 25.92 2.05
CA ALA A 355 -41.52 25.97 0.59
C ALA A 355 -40.23 26.59 0.04
N THR A 356 -39.67 27.61 0.70
CA THR A 356 -38.35 28.17 0.34
C THR A 356 -37.19 27.21 0.64
N LEU A 357 -37.35 26.31 1.61
CA LEU A 357 -36.36 25.26 1.93
C LEU A 357 -36.43 24.03 1.02
N LEU A 358 -37.42 23.92 0.13
CA LEU A 358 -37.64 22.76 -0.75
C LEU A 358 -37.19 22.96 -2.20
N GLN A 359 -36.64 24.11 -2.58
CA GLN A 359 -35.96 24.28 -3.86
C GLN A 359 -34.51 23.78 -3.81
N VAL A 360 -34.33 22.45 -3.82
CA VAL A 360 -33.02 21.83 -4.09
C VAL A 360 -32.75 21.84 -5.59
N THR A 361 -32.04 22.87 -6.06
CA THR A 361 -31.25 22.77 -7.30
C THR A 361 -30.00 21.93 -7.03
N THR A 362 -29.54 21.19 -8.03
CA THR A 362 -28.40 20.26 -7.91
C THR A 362 -27.05 20.98 -7.82
N SER A 363 -26.44 21.03 -6.63
CA SER A 363 -24.99 21.25 -6.43
C SER A 363 -24.52 20.91 -5.01
N HIS A 364 -23.27 20.44 -4.89
CA HIS A 364 -22.46 20.11 -3.71
C HIS A 364 -22.95 20.56 -2.31
N GLY A 365 -23.17 19.59 -1.42
CA GLY A 365 -23.52 19.82 -0.01
C GLY A 365 -22.40 19.43 0.98
N GLU A 366 -21.52 20.38 1.31
CA GLU A 366 -20.83 20.37 2.61
C GLU A 366 -21.72 21.01 3.69
N GLN A 367 -21.44 20.75 4.97
CA GLN A 367 -22.15 21.38 6.09
C GLN A 367 -21.90 22.91 6.10
N PRO A 368 -22.95 23.77 6.06
CA PRO A 368 -22.77 25.22 5.91
C PRO A 368 -21.96 25.90 7.03
N LEU A 369 -21.89 25.29 8.21
CA LEU A 369 -21.18 25.84 9.38
C LEU A 369 -19.86 25.12 9.72
N SER A 370 -19.53 23.98 9.09
CA SER A 370 -18.16 23.42 9.17
C SER A 370 -17.18 24.17 8.25
N ARG A 371 -17.68 25.04 7.37
CA ARG A 371 -16.90 25.86 6.44
C ARG A 371 -16.23 27.08 7.08
N ILE A 372 -16.48 27.38 8.35
CA ILE A 372 -15.79 28.47 9.07
C ILE A 372 -14.50 27.93 9.73
N VAL A 373 -13.60 27.41 8.90
CA VAL A 373 -12.17 27.53 9.21
C VAL A 373 -11.82 28.99 8.97
N VAL A 374 -11.30 29.68 10.00
CA VAL A 374 -10.89 31.09 9.87
C VAL A 374 -9.55 31.14 9.11
N GLN A 375 -9.62 31.00 7.79
CA GLN A 375 -8.48 31.02 6.87
C GLN A 375 -7.87 32.42 6.75
N ASN A 376 -7.17 32.84 7.79
CA ASN A 376 -6.41 34.09 7.80
C ASN A 376 -5.32 34.03 6.72
N THR A 377 -5.49 34.89 5.71
CA THR A 377 -4.56 35.07 4.61
C THR A 377 -4.15 36.54 4.63
N GLU A 378 -2.97 36.86 5.16
CA GLU A 378 -2.49 38.24 5.16
C GLU A 378 -1.97 38.62 3.77
N LEU A 379 -2.88 39.16 2.96
CA LEU A 379 -2.59 39.73 1.65
C LEU A 379 -1.94 41.11 1.81
N HIS A 380 -0.66 41.22 1.48
CA HIS A 380 0.08 42.47 1.37
C HIS A 380 0.47 42.77 -0.08
N LEU A 381 -0.44 42.43 -1.01
CA LEU A 381 -0.32 42.68 -2.44
C LEU A 381 -0.05 44.16 -2.68
N SER A 382 1.12 44.46 -3.28
CA SER A 382 1.53 45.82 -3.60
C SER A 382 1.76 45.92 -5.11
N GLU A 383 1.22 46.95 -5.74
CA GLU A 383 1.36 47.20 -7.20
C GLU A 383 2.83 47.32 -7.66
N ASN A 384 3.75 47.61 -6.72
CA ASN A 384 5.18 47.72 -6.96
C ASN A 384 5.98 46.43 -6.62
N ALA A 385 5.34 45.41 -6.04
CA ALA A 385 5.96 44.11 -5.80
C ALA A 385 5.74 43.19 -7.01
N TYR A 386 6.76 42.45 -7.43
CA TYR A 386 6.62 41.47 -8.50
C TYR A 386 7.58 40.29 -8.31
N VAL A 387 7.23 39.17 -8.94
CA VAL A 387 8.15 38.07 -9.26
C VAL A 387 7.83 37.59 -10.68
N LYS A 388 8.85 37.29 -11.48
CA LYS A 388 8.74 36.85 -12.88
C LYS A 388 9.65 35.65 -13.08
N ALA A 389 9.19 34.65 -13.82
CA ALA A 389 9.88 33.39 -14.02
C ALA A 389 10.18 33.13 -15.50
N SER A 390 11.42 32.76 -15.83
CA SER A 390 11.86 32.55 -17.20
C SER A 390 12.85 31.38 -17.33
N PRO A 391 12.78 30.57 -18.40
CA PRO A 391 11.73 30.54 -19.43
C PRO A 391 10.39 30.01 -18.88
N SER A 392 9.29 30.23 -19.62
CA SER A 392 7.94 29.79 -19.24
C SER A 392 7.60 28.35 -19.66
N ILE A 393 8.37 27.78 -20.58
CA ILE A 393 8.25 26.39 -21.03
C ILE A 393 9.59 25.70 -20.78
N LEU A 394 9.55 24.56 -20.08
CA LEU A 394 10.69 23.74 -19.68
C LEU A 394 10.70 22.40 -20.42
N GLY A 395 11.81 21.66 -20.30
CA GLY A 395 11.89 20.29 -20.78
C GLY A 395 12.08 20.17 -22.30
N LEU A 396 12.49 21.25 -22.96
CA LEU A 396 12.69 21.25 -24.41
C LEU A 396 13.69 20.16 -24.81
N LYS A 397 13.33 19.38 -25.84
CA LYS A 397 14.03 18.14 -26.26
C LYS A 397 13.94 16.96 -25.27
N GLY A 398 12.86 16.88 -24.47
CA GLY A 398 12.57 15.73 -23.61
C GLY A 398 13.40 15.70 -22.33
N ARG A 399 13.75 16.86 -21.78
CA ARG A 399 14.47 16.96 -20.50
C ARG A 399 13.52 16.90 -19.32
N ASN A 400 13.88 16.11 -18.32
CA ASN A 400 13.13 15.97 -17.07
C ASN A 400 13.59 16.94 -15.97
N PHE A 401 14.54 17.84 -16.26
CA PHE A 401 14.87 18.98 -15.39
C PHE A 401 15.30 20.20 -16.23
N GLU A 402 15.12 21.41 -15.70
CA GLU A 402 15.60 22.65 -16.32
C GLU A 402 15.86 23.73 -15.27
N TRP A 403 16.68 24.73 -15.62
CA TRP A 403 16.94 25.89 -14.76
C TRP A 403 15.99 27.04 -15.08
N VAL A 404 15.32 27.58 -14.07
CA VAL A 404 14.46 28.77 -14.13
C VAL A 404 15.17 29.93 -13.44
N THR A 405 15.27 31.07 -14.13
CA THR A 405 15.67 32.34 -13.53
C THR A 405 14.45 33.11 -13.07
N LEU A 406 14.45 33.51 -11.80
CA LEU A 406 13.43 34.35 -11.18
C LEU A 406 13.98 35.76 -10.99
N GLU A 407 13.26 36.77 -11.46
CA GLU A 407 13.51 38.18 -11.16
C GLU A 407 12.38 38.71 -10.28
N TYR A 408 12.70 39.36 -9.16
CA TYR A 408 11.70 39.82 -8.21
C TYR A 408 12.07 41.15 -7.55
N ALA A 409 11.03 41.86 -7.09
CA ALA A 409 11.16 43.08 -6.32
C ALA A 409 10.11 43.21 -5.23
N SER A 410 10.49 43.88 -4.13
CA SER A 410 9.61 44.35 -3.05
C SER A 410 9.88 45.83 -2.81
N PRO A 411 8.86 46.69 -2.66
CA PRO A 411 9.04 48.09 -2.29
C PRO A 411 9.48 48.26 -0.82
N ASN A 412 9.19 47.28 0.04
CA ASN A 412 9.52 47.26 1.46
C ASN A 412 10.33 45.99 1.79
N PRO A 413 11.59 45.87 1.32
CA PRO A 413 12.34 44.62 1.41
C PRO A 413 12.83 44.33 2.84
N SER A 414 12.60 43.10 3.30
CA SER A 414 13.15 42.59 4.55
C SER A 414 14.23 41.52 4.35
N ILE A 415 14.85 41.06 5.43
CA ILE A 415 15.83 39.96 5.41
C ILE A 415 15.18 38.57 5.46
N ASP A 416 13.93 38.51 5.91
CA ASP A 416 13.07 37.35 6.02
C ASP A 416 12.04 37.25 4.88
N ASP A 417 12.14 38.11 3.86
CA ASP A 417 11.43 37.92 2.59
C ASP A 417 11.91 36.65 1.89
N TRP A 418 11.00 35.86 1.33
CA TRP A 418 11.31 34.57 0.73
C TRP A 418 10.45 34.28 -0.50
N ILE A 419 10.97 33.44 -1.40
CA ILE A 419 10.28 32.96 -2.59
C ILE A 419 9.94 31.49 -2.39
N GLY A 420 8.65 31.15 -2.49
CA GLY A 420 8.16 29.78 -2.54
C GLY A 420 7.92 29.29 -3.97
N VAL A 421 8.19 28.02 -4.21
CA VAL A 421 7.88 27.28 -5.45
C VAL A 421 6.68 26.40 -5.19
N PHE A 422 5.60 26.53 -5.96
CA PHE A 422 4.37 25.75 -5.81
C PHE A 422 4.09 24.94 -7.07
N SER A 423 3.68 23.68 -6.91
CA SER A 423 3.18 22.83 -7.98
C SER A 423 2.08 21.91 -7.44
N PRO A 424 0.80 22.02 -7.85
CA PRO A 424 0.29 22.88 -8.93
C PRO A 424 0.57 24.38 -8.75
N ALA A 425 0.55 25.12 -9.86
CA ALA A 425 0.76 26.56 -9.88
C ALA A 425 -0.42 27.35 -9.31
N ASP A 426 -1.59 26.70 -9.18
CA ASP A 426 -2.74 27.17 -8.42
C ASP A 426 -2.64 26.60 -7.00
N PHE A 427 -2.58 27.47 -5.99
CA PHE A 427 -2.16 27.15 -4.62
C PHE A 427 -2.90 28.02 -3.60
N SER A 428 -3.12 27.48 -2.38
CA SER A 428 -3.63 28.27 -1.27
C SER A 428 -2.50 28.91 -0.47
N ALA A 429 -2.45 30.25 -0.51
CA ALA A 429 -1.60 31.07 0.36
C ALA A 429 -2.17 31.23 1.79
N SER A 430 -3.32 30.63 2.10
CA SER A 430 -3.96 30.74 3.41
C SER A 430 -3.17 30.03 4.50
N THR A 431 -3.23 30.55 5.73
CA THR A 431 -2.62 29.91 6.89
C THR A 431 -3.43 28.67 7.28
N CYS A 432 -2.79 27.50 7.29
CA CYS A 432 -3.33 26.28 7.90
C CYS A 432 -2.50 25.98 9.14
N THR A 433 -3.00 26.39 10.30
CA THR A 433 -2.35 26.15 11.59
C THR A 433 -2.33 24.67 11.95
N PRO A 434 -1.31 24.18 12.67
CA PRO A 434 -1.30 22.82 13.21
C PRO A 434 -2.46 22.59 14.17
N ASP A 435 -3.07 21.39 14.13
CA ASP A 435 -3.88 20.89 15.24
C ASP A 435 -2.95 20.62 16.44
N ASP A 436 -3.46 20.83 17.65
CA ASP A 436 -2.68 20.82 18.88
C ASP A 436 -2.02 19.44 19.12
N GLY A 437 -0.68 19.40 19.06
CA GLY A 437 0.13 18.18 19.11
C GLY A 437 0.71 17.67 17.78
N SER A 438 0.37 18.26 16.63
CA SER A 438 0.94 17.85 15.33
C SER A 438 2.33 18.47 15.07
N LYS A 439 3.34 17.63 14.73
CA LYS A 439 4.76 18.00 14.48
C LYS A 439 4.97 18.76 13.15
N LEU A 440 4.12 19.72 12.81
CA LEU A 440 4.24 20.49 11.56
C LEU A 440 5.33 21.58 11.67
N ALA A 441 6.18 21.68 10.65
CA ALA A 441 7.18 22.73 10.51
C ALA A 441 6.63 23.93 9.71
N PRO A 442 7.09 25.16 9.96
CA PRO A 442 6.79 26.30 9.10
C PRO A 442 7.49 26.17 7.72
N PRO A 443 6.92 26.71 6.63
CA PRO A 443 5.77 27.62 6.62
C PRO A 443 4.40 26.92 6.72
N PHE A 444 3.48 27.52 7.49
CA PHE A 444 2.15 26.97 7.80
C PHE A 444 1.10 27.30 6.73
N LEU A 445 1.39 26.97 5.47
CA LEU A 445 0.49 27.23 4.33
C LEU A 445 -0.42 26.04 4.05
N CYS A 446 -1.67 26.30 3.64
CA CYS A 446 -2.63 25.27 3.27
C CYS A 446 -2.24 24.49 1.99
N THR A 447 -1.31 25.00 1.20
CA THR A 447 -0.58 24.24 0.18
C THR A 447 0.90 24.33 0.51
N ALA A 448 1.55 23.19 0.79
CA ALA A 448 3.00 23.14 0.97
C ALA A 448 3.73 23.57 -0.33
N PRO A 449 4.66 24.55 -0.30
CA PRO A 449 5.59 24.75 -1.40
C PRO A 449 6.46 23.49 -1.59
N ILE A 450 6.81 23.21 -2.85
CA ILE A 450 7.78 22.18 -3.24
C ILE A 450 9.13 22.44 -2.57
N LYS A 451 9.57 23.71 -2.64
CA LYS A 451 10.77 24.25 -1.99
C LYS A 451 10.69 25.78 -1.90
N TYR A 452 11.59 26.40 -1.15
CA TYR A 452 11.63 27.84 -0.92
C TYR A 452 13.04 28.39 -0.68
N GLN A 453 13.27 29.67 -0.94
CA GLN A 453 14.57 30.31 -0.67
C GLN A 453 14.41 31.79 -0.29
N TYR A 454 15.26 32.30 0.60
CA TYR A 454 15.26 33.71 1.00
C TYR A 454 15.62 34.63 -0.17
N ALA A 455 14.93 35.76 -0.27
CA ALA A 455 15.07 36.74 -1.36
C ALA A 455 16.48 37.37 -1.45
N ASN A 456 17.29 37.24 -0.40
CA ASN A 456 18.66 37.74 -0.30
C ASN A 456 19.76 36.70 -0.66
N TYR A 457 19.43 35.42 -0.83
CA TYR A 457 20.38 34.30 -0.91
C TYR A 457 21.50 34.51 -1.94
N SER A 458 21.14 34.64 -3.22
CA SER A 458 22.02 35.00 -4.34
C SER A 458 22.12 36.52 -4.56
N SER A 459 21.40 37.32 -3.76
CA SER A 459 21.25 38.76 -3.93
C SER A 459 21.46 39.52 -2.60
N PRO A 460 22.68 39.56 -2.02
CA PRO A 460 22.91 40.17 -0.69
C PRO A 460 22.53 41.66 -0.59
N GLY A 461 22.44 42.35 -1.73
CA GLY A 461 21.95 43.74 -1.82
C GLY A 461 20.43 43.90 -1.68
N TYR A 462 19.64 42.82 -1.66
CA TYR A 462 18.17 42.84 -1.68
C TYR A 462 17.57 43.77 -0.63
N ARG A 463 18.01 43.65 0.64
CA ARG A 463 17.57 44.48 1.78
C ARG A 463 17.73 46.00 1.56
N LYS A 464 18.64 46.43 0.66
CA LYS A 464 18.87 47.85 0.34
C LYS A 464 18.25 48.30 -0.98
N THR A 465 18.05 47.37 -1.91
CA THR A 465 17.68 47.67 -3.30
C THR A 465 16.23 47.35 -3.63
N GLY A 466 15.57 46.53 -2.81
CA GLY A 466 14.24 45.99 -3.10
C GLY A 466 14.21 45.04 -4.29
N LYS A 467 15.37 44.53 -4.75
CA LYS A 467 15.49 43.75 -6.00
C LYS A 467 16.44 42.58 -5.82
N GLY A 468 16.11 41.44 -6.42
CA GLY A 468 16.95 40.26 -6.42
C GLY A 468 16.62 39.32 -7.58
N SER A 469 17.48 38.32 -7.74
CA SER A 469 17.24 37.21 -8.66
C SER A 469 17.73 35.89 -8.09
N LEU A 470 16.89 34.86 -8.20
CA LEU A 470 17.21 33.47 -7.89
C LEU A 470 17.36 32.69 -9.20
N ARG A 471 18.12 31.60 -9.16
CA ARG A 471 18.19 30.64 -10.26
C ARG A 471 17.98 29.25 -9.67
N LEU A 472 16.83 28.66 -9.96
CA LEU A 472 16.38 27.40 -9.36
C LEU A 472 16.39 26.28 -10.41
N GLN A 473 16.71 25.07 -10.00
CA GLN A 473 16.60 23.87 -10.83
C GLN A 473 15.25 23.20 -10.53
N LEU A 474 14.37 23.09 -11.51
CA LEU A 474 13.11 22.36 -11.38
C LEU A 474 13.23 20.99 -12.04
N ILE A 475 12.53 20.01 -11.45
CA ILE A 475 12.34 18.66 -11.99
C ILE A 475 10.93 18.52 -12.55
N ASN A 476 10.74 17.64 -13.54
CA ASN A 476 9.43 17.34 -14.10
C ASN A 476 8.72 16.35 -13.19
N GLN A 477 7.78 16.84 -12.39
CA GLN A 477 7.02 16.02 -11.43
C GLN A 477 5.51 16.18 -11.63
N ARG A 478 5.06 16.24 -12.89
CA ARG A 478 3.66 16.53 -13.28
C ARG A 478 3.21 17.94 -12.91
N SER A 479 2.06 18.35 -13.47
CA SER A 479 1.45 19.66 -13.26
C SER A 479 2.30 20.86 -13.74
N ASP A 480 1.85 22.07 -13.41
CA ASP A 480 2.55 23.33 -13.64
C ASP A 480 3.16 23.90 -12.35
N PHE A 481 3.92 24.99 -12.48
CA PHE A 481 4.61 25.69 -11.39
C PHE A 481 4.25 27.18 -11.31
N SER A 482 4.17 27.72 -10.09
CA SER A 482 4.20 29.16 -9.82
C SER A 482 5.25 29.48 -8.76
N PHE A 483 5.75 30.71 -8.81
CA PHE A 483 6.72 31.26 -7.86
C PHE A 483 6.13 32.48 -7.17
N VAL A 484 6.34 32.58 -5.87
CA VAL A 484 5.54 33.46 -5.00
C VAL A 484 6.45 34.17 -4.03
N LEU A 485 6.41 35.49 -3.99
CA LEU A 485 7.16 36.31 -3.04
C LEU A 485 6.32 36.53 -1.76
N PHE A 486 6.90 36.23 -0.62
CA PHE A 486 6.36 36.46 0.72
C PHE A 486 7.24 37.41 1.53
N SER A 487 6.66 38.05 2.54
CA SER A 487 7.36 38.76 3.63
C SER A 487 6.93 38.21 4.99
N GLY A 488 7.62 38.57 6.08
CA GLY A 488 7.29 38.11 7.45
C GLY A 488 7.84 36.72 7.81
N GLY A 489 8.79 36.21 7.03
CA GLY A 489 9.47 34.93 7.28
C GLY A 489 8.57 33.72 7.03
N LEU A 490 9.09 32.55 7.41
CA LEU A 490 8.36 31.29 7.28
C LEU A 490 7.22 31.17 8.31
N SER A 491 7.34 31.81 9.47
CA SER A 491 6.37 31.67 10.57
C SER A 491 5.11 32.52 10.41
N ASN A 492 5.19 33.70 9.77
CA ASN A 492 4.06 34.61 9.54
C ASN A 492 4.03 35.11 8.08
N PRO A 493 3.94 34.21 7.08
CA PRO A 493 4.15 34.55 5.69
C PRO A 493 2.99 35.39 5.11
N LYS A 494 3.31 36.58 4.61
CA LYS A 494 2.36 37.51 3.97
C LYS A 494 2.58 37.53 2.47
N LEU A 495 1.52 37.31 1.69
CA LEU A 495 1.60 37.23 0.23
C LEU A 495 1.86 38.61 -0.38
N MET A 496 2.99 38.77 -1.07
CA MET A 496 3.40 40.03 -1.71
C MET A 496 3.13 40.04 -3.22
N ALA A 497 3.52 38.99 -3.94
CA ALA A 497 3.37 38.87 -5.39
C ALA A 497 3.41 37.41 -5.88
N VAL A 498 2.73 37.13 -7.00
CA VAL A 498 2.73 35.84 -7.71
C VAL A 498 3.24 36.05 -9.13
N SER A 499 3.95 35.08 -9.68
CA SER A 499 4.56 35.13 -11.02
C SER A 499 3.67 34.53 -12.12
N ASN A 500 4.13 34.67 -13.37
CA ASN A 500 3.63 33.87 -14.47
C ASN A 500 3.82 32.37 -14.19
N LYS A 501 2.85 31.56 -14.63
CA LYS A 501 2.98 30.10 -14.63
C LYS A 501 4.17 29.65 -15.51
N VAL A 502 4.75 28.51 -15.13
CA VAL A 502 5.83 27.81 -15.85
C VAL A 502 5.50 26.32 -15.89
N ALA A 503 5.71 25.63 -17.01
CA ALA A 503 5.40 24.20 -17.13
C ALA A 503 6.41 23.46 -18.01
N PHE A 504 6.56 22.15 -17.80
CA PHE A 504 7.29 21.29 -18.72
C PHE A 504 6.49 21.07 -20.01
N THR A 505 7.19 20.86 -21.13
CA THR A 505 6.59 20.66 -22.46
C THR A 505 5.67 19.43 -22.50
N ASN A 506 5.97 18.42 -21.68
CA ASN A 506 5.06 17.34 -21.33
C ASN A 506 5.19 17.04 -19.82
N PRO A 507 4.29 17.54 -18.96
CA PRO A 507 4.31 17.25 -17.53
C PRO A 507 4.06 15.78 -17.21
N ASN A 508 3.36 15.06 -18.08
CA ASN A 508 2.93 13.68 -17.86
C ASN A 508 3.96 12.64 -18.34
N ALA A 509 5.12 13.08 -18.86
CA ALA A 509 6.14 12.20 -19.41
C ALA A 509 6.58 11.09 -18.43
N PRO A 510 7.03 9.91 -18.92
CA PRO A 510 7.63 8.88 -18.08
C PRO A 510 8.99 9.32 -17.57
N VAL A 511 9.16 9.34 -16.23
CA VAL A 511 10.33 9.89 -15.54
C VAL A 511 10.85 8.96 -14.43
N TYR A 512 12.14 9.14 -14.10
CA TYR A 512 12.85 8.56 -12.95
C TYR A 512 12.67 7.04 -12.81
N PRO A 513 13.08 6.22 -13.79
CA PRO A 513 13.08 4.78 -13.64
C PRO A 513 14.07 4.33 -12.57
N ARG A 514 13.61 3.41 -11.73
CA ARG A 514 14.39 2.71 -10.70
C ARG A 514 14.26 1.21 -10.92
N LEU A 515 15.42 0.54 -10.94
CA LEU A 515 15.57 -0.90 -11.07
C LEU A 515 15.53 -1.55 -9.70
N ALA A 516 14.91 -2.71 -9.61
CA ALA A 516 15.00 -3.61 -8.45
C ALA A 516 14.97 -5.06 -8.94
N GLN A 517 15.59 -5.96 -8.19
CA GLN A 517 15.56 -7.38 -8.54
C GLN A 517 14.14 -7.94 -8.38
N GLY A 518 13.73 -8.78 -9.32
CA GLY A 518 12.44 -9.45 -9.31
C GLY A 518 12.38 -10.62 -8.33
N LYS A 519 11.31 -11.43 -8.42
CA LYS A 519 11.09 -12.58 -7.52
C LYS A 519 12.03 -13.77 -7.80
N ILE A 520 12.79 -13.72 -8.89
CA ILE A 520 13.76 -14.73 -9.33
C ILE A 520 15.02 -14.05 -9.90
N TRP A 521 16.16 -14.74 -9.85
CA TRP A 521 17.47 -14.16 -10.22
C TRP A 521 17.58 -13.65 -11.67
N ASN A 522 16.77 -14.21 -12.58
CA ASN A 522 16.67 -13.85 -13.99
C ASN A 522 15.50 -12.87 -14.29
N GLU A 523 15.00 -12.16 -13.27
CA GLU A 523 13.98 -11.12 -13.39
C GLU A 523 14.50 -9.78 -12.83
N MET A 524 14.27 -8.69 -13.57
CA MET A 524 14.52 -7.32 -13.14
C MET A 524 13.21 -6.53 -13.29
N THR A 525 12.84 -5.73 -12.31
CA THR A 525 11.72 -4.80 -12.43
C THR A 525 12.21 -3.42 -12.85
N VAL A 526 11.53 -2.80 -13.80
CA VAL A 526 11.66 -1.36 -14.10
C VAL A 526 10.43 -0.66 -13.54
N THR A 527 10.61 0.14 -12.49
CA THR A 527 9.54 0.97 -11.91
C THR A 527 9.76 2.44 -12.26
N TRP A 528 8.75 3.15 -12.78
CA TRP A 528 8.84 4.56 -13.14
C TRP A 528 7.56 5.33 -12.76
N THR A 529 7.62 6.65 -12.82
CA THR A 529 6.46 7.53 -12.56
C THR A 529 6.02 8.23 -13.85
N SER A 530 4.74 8.48 -14.04
CA SER A 530 4.22 9.35 -15.11
C SER A 530 2.95 10.09 -14.69
N GLY A 531 2.43 10.95 -15.57
CA GLY A 531 1.11 11.56 -15.41
C GLY A 531 -0.02 10.86 -16.18
N TYR A 532 0.24 9.73 -16.83
CA TYR A 532 -0.77 9.00 -17.62
C TYR A 532 -1.35 7.82 -16.86
N GLY A 533 -2.66 7.85 -16.60
CA GLY A 533 -3.38 6.69 -16.07
C GLY A 533 -3.64 5.63 -17.14
N ILE A 534 -4.02 4.42 -16.71
CA ILE A 534 -4.42 3.33 -17.64
C ILE A 534 -5.66 3.67 -18.51
N ASN A 535 -6.40 4.71 -18.12
CA ASN A 535 -7.54 5.27 -18.86
C ASN A 535 -7.11 6.32 -19.92
N GLU A 536 -5.81 6.63 -20.02
CA GLU A 536 -5.21 7.56 -20.99
C GLU A 536 -4.17 6.87 -21.90
N ALA A 537 -3.36 5.99 -21.33
CA ALA A 537 -2.28 5.28 -22.01
C ALA A 537 -2.14 3.82 -21.58
N GLU A 538 -1.70 2.97 -22.50
CA GLU A 538 -1.15 1.64 -22.20
C GLU A 538 0.35 1.80 -21.84
N PRO A 539 0.77 1.51 -20.59
CA PRO A 539 2.15 1.67 -20.15
C PRO A 539 2.96 0.37 -20.35
N PHE A 540 4.16 0.50 -20.90
CA PHE A 540 5.03 -0.62 -21.22
C PHE A 540 6.51 -0.22 -21.22
N VAL A 541 7.39 -1.21 -21.31
CA VAL A 541 8.83 -1.03 -21.50
C VAL A 541 9.24 -1.72 -22.80
N GLU A 542 9.85 -0.98 -23.72
CA GLU A 542 10.63 -1.55 -24.84
C GLU A 542 12.00 -1.91 -24.29
N TRP A 543 12.43 -3.15 -24.41
CA TRP A 543 13.73 -3.58 -23.89
C TRP A 543 14.31 -4.77 -24.66
N GLY A 544 15.63 -4.90 -24.66
CA GLY A 544 16.35 -5.92 -25.40
C GLY A 544 17.81 -6.02 -24.95
N ARG A 545 18.51 -7.07 -25.40
CA ARG A 545 19.97 -7.12 -25.27
C ARG A 545 20.55 -5.99 -26.12
N LYS A 546 21.61 -5.32 -25.66
CA LYS A 546 22.13 -4.08 -26.26
C LYS A 546 22.29 -4.12 -27.79
N ASP A 547 22.73 -5.26 -28.32
CA ASP A 547 23.04 -5.48 -29.74
C ASP A 547 22.14 -6.57 -30.36
N GLY A 548 20.90 -6.69 -29.90
CA GLY A 548 19.90 -7.67 -30.37
C GLY A 548 18.48 -7.10 -30.40
N ASP A 549 17.49 -7.96 -30.66
CA ASP A 549 16.09 -7.53 -30.81
C ASP A 549 15.46 -7.01 -29.51
N HIS A 550 14.56 -6.03 -29.67
CA HIS A 550 13.76 -5.43 -28.59
C HIS A 550 12.35 -6.01 -28.57
N ILE A 551 11.83 -6.24 -27.37
CA ILE A 551 10.46 -6.68 -27.11
C ILE A 551 9.75 -5.70 -26.19
N HIS A 552 8.41 -5.71 -26.22
CA HIS A 552 7.60 -4.95 -25.26
C HIS A 552 7.24 -5.84 -24.07
N SER A 553 7.43 -5.34 -22.86
CA SER A 553 6.83 -5.89 -21.63
C SER A 553 5.82 -4.88 -21.06
N LEU A 554 4.59 -5.30 -20.78
CA LEU A 554 3.57 -4.44 -20.18
C LEU A 554 3.95 -4.06 -18.73
N ALA A 555 3.31 -3.02 -18.19
CA ALA A 555 3.49 -2.62 -16.80
C ALA A 555 2.17 -2.69 -15.99
N GLY A 556 2.26 -3.26 -14.80
CA GLY A 556 1.24 -3.04 -13.77
C GLY A 556 1.30 -1.58 -13.31
N THR A 557 0.15 -0.96 -13.06
CA THR A 557 0.06 0.45 -12.67
C THR A 557 -0.63 0.59 -11.32
N LEU A 558 -0.02 1.38 -10.43
CA LEU A 558 -0.49 1.68 -9.09
C LEU A 558 -0.51 3.20 -8.87
N THR A 559 -1.36 3.63 -7.94
CA THR A 559 -1.41 4.98 -7.39
C THR A 559 -2.15 4.92 -6.05
N PHE A 560 -2.08 6.00 -5.27
CA PHE A 560 -2.79 6.17 -4.00
C PHE A 560 -3.42 7.57 -3.97
N ASP A 561 -4.50 7.73 -3.21
CA ASP A 561 -5.19 9.00 -3.07
C ASP A 561 -4.88 9.68 -1.72
N ARG A 562 -5.38 10.90 -1.54
CA ARG A 562 -5.26 11.63 -0.27
C ARG A 562 -5.82 10.84 0.92
N ASN A 563 -6.89 10.06 0.73
CA ASN A 563 -7.56 9.33 1.81
C ASN A 563 -6.87 8.02 2.19
N SER A 564 -5.94 7.53 1.36
CA SER A 564 -5.09 6.37 1.61
C SER A 564 -4.06 6.62 2.74
N LEU A 565 -3.84 7.89 3.11
CA LEU A 565 -2.80 8.31 4.06
C LEU A 565 -3.36 8.49 5.49
N CYS A 566 -2.60 8.08 6.50
CA CYS A 566 -3.09 7.91 7.87
C CYS A 566 -3.15 9.21 8.71
N GLY A 567 -2.51 10.30 8.30
CA GLY A 567 -2.44 11.52 9.12
C GLY A 567 -1.80 12.74 8.46
N ALA A 568 -1.58 13.80 9.23
CA ALA A 568 -0.99 15.06 8.77
C ALA A 568 0.53 15.11 9.01
N PRO A 569 1.34 15.73 8.12
CA PRO A 569 0.94 16.50 6.93
C PRO A 569 0.47 15.70 5.71
N ALA A 570 0.72 14.39 5.64
CA ALA A 570 0.53 13.57 4.42
C ALA A 570 -0.87 13.69 3.80
N ARG A 571 -1.91 13.55 4.64
CA ARG A 571 -3.34 13.66 4.29
C ARG A 571 -3.81 15.10 4.10
N THR A 572 -3.05 16.11 4.56
CA THR A 572 -3.49 17.51 4.68
C THR A 572 -2.63 18.47 3.85
N VAL A 573 -1.73 19.26 4.47
CA VAL A 573 -1.02 20.38 3.83
C VAL A 573 0.11 19.93 2.89
N GLY A 574 0.72 18.78 3.17
CA GLY A 574 1.81 18.22 2.39
C GLY A 574 1.37 17.21 1.31
N TRP A 575 0.06 16.95 1.18
CA TRP A 575 -0.47 16.16 0.07
C TRP A 575 -0.08 16.77 -1.28
N ARG A 576 0.50 15.94 -2.14
CA ARG A 576 0.67 16.20 -3.56
C ARG A 576 0.34 14.94 -4.35
N ASP A 577 -0.33 15.12 -5.48
CA ASP A 577 -0.73 14.03 -6.36
C ASP A 577 0.51 13.27 -6.90
N PRO A 578 0.62 11.95 -6.69
CA PRO A 578 1.77 11.14 -7.10
C PRO A 578 1.76 10.80 -8.61
N GLY A 579 0.67 11.08 -9.31
CA GLY A 579 0.42 10.58 -10.66
C GLY A 579 0.24 9.06 -10.64
N PHE A 580 0.93 8.38 -11.56
CA PHE A 580 0.85 6.94 -11.71
C PHE A 580 2.24 6.32 -11.67
N ILE A 581 2.37 5.25 -10.89
CA ILE A 581 3.60 4.48 -10.74
C ILE A 581 3.41 3.19 -11.52
N HIS A 582 4.31 2.90 -12.45
CA HIS A 582 4.23 1.73 -13.33
C HIS A 582 5.41 0.82 -13.07
N THR A 583 5.18 -0.49 -12.97
CA THR A 583 6.22 -1.51 -12.81
C THR A 583 6.09 -2.56 -13.91
N SER A 584 7.13 -2.69 -14.73
CA SER A 584 7.26 -3.76 -15.71
C SER A 584 8.28 -4.80 -15.26
N PHE A 585 8.07 -6.06 -15.67
CA PHE A 585 8.88 -7.21 -15.28
C PHE A 585 9.64 -7.72 -16.50
N LEU A 586 10.97 -7.64 -16.45
CA LEU A 586 11.90 -8.03 -17.51
C LEU A 586 12.46 -9.40 -17.12
N LYS A 587 11.86 -10.45 -17.68
CA LYS A 587 12.10 -11.88 -17.34
C LYS A 587 13.07 -12.56 -18.31
N GLU A 588 13.52 -13.77 -17.99
CA GLU A 588 14.46 -14.56 -18.81
C GLU A 588 15.78 -13.86 -19.12
N LEU A 589 16.28 -13.11 -18.13
CA LEU A 589 17.56 -12.41 -18.23
C LEU A 589 18.74 -13.36 -18.27
N TRP A 590 19.53 -13.23 -19.33
CA TRP A 590 20.84 -13.87 -19.45
C TRP A 590 21.84 -13.24 -18.45
N PRO A 591 22.46 -14.01 -17.54
CA PRO A 591 23.27 -13.45 -16.46
C PRO A 591 24.48 -12.69 -16.99
N ASN A 592 24.78 -11.55 -16.36
CA ASN A 592 25.82 -10.59 -16.75
C ASN A 592 25.64 -9.91 -18.12
N ALA A 593 24.61 -10.25 -18.91
CA ALA A 593 24.37 -9.60 -20.20
C ALA A 593 23.95 -8.14 -20.01
N VAL A 594 24.25 -7.30 -21.00
CA VAL A 594 23.92 -5.87 -20.99
C VAL A 594 22.65 -5.65 -21.81
N TYR A 595 21.68 -4.97 -21.22
CA TYR A 595 20.39 -4.66 -21.81
C TYR A 595 20.25 -3.14 -22.04
N THR A 596 19.38 -2.76 -22.97
CA THR A 596 18.85 -1.40 -23.12
C THR A 596 17.34 -1.41 -22.92
N TYR A 597 16.79 -0.30 -22.41
CA TYR A 597 15.34 -0.16 -22.23
C TYR A 597 14.87 1.29 -22.42
N LYS A 598 13.60 1.44 -22.82
CA LYS A 598 12.85 2.70 -22.88
C LYS A 598 11.50 2.54 -22.22
N LEU A 599 11.05 3.57 -21.52
CA LEU A 599 9.71 3.67 -20.95
C LEU A 599 8.76 4.16 -22.04
N GLY A 600 7.68 3.43 -22.28
CA GLY A 600 6.70 3.69 -23.32
C GLY A 600 5.29 3.89 -22.76
N HIS A 601 4.60 4.89 -23.30
CA HIS A 601 3.18 5.14 -23.07
C HIS A 601 2.47 5.28 -24.41
N LYS A 602 1.57 4.36 -24.71
CA LYS A 602 0.78 4.37 -25.96
C LYS A 602 -0.59 4.95 -25.66
N LEU A 603 -0.79 6.20 -26.05
CA LEU A 603 -2.05 6.93 -25.87
C LEU A 603 -3.16 6.30 -26.72
N PHE A 604 -4.41 6.38 -26.27
CA PHE A 604 -5.57 5.85 -27.02
C PHE A 604 -5.80 6.50 -28.40
N ASN A 605 -5.14 7.63 -28.70
CA ASN A 605 -5.12 8.23 -30.04
C ASN A 605 -4.07 7.61 -30.99
N GLY A 606 -3.34 6.57 -30.54
CA GLY A 606 -2.28 5.88 -31.30
C GLY A 606 -0.89 6.51 -31.21
N THR A 607 -0.74 7.64 -30.50
CA THR A 607 0.56 8.30 -30.31
C THR A 607 1.36 7.63 -29.20
N TYR A 608 2.65 7.41 -29.43
CA TYR A 608 3.58 6.91 -28.42
C TYR A 608 4.38 8.05 -27.79
N VAL A 609 4.40 8.10 -26.46
CA VAL A 609 5.29 8.93 -25.65
C VAL A 609 6.41 8.04 -25.10
N TRP A 610 7.65 8.45 -25.31
CA TRP A 610 8.85 7.68 -24.95
C TRP A 610 9.77 8.45 -24.01
N SER A 611 10.49 7.74 -23.14
CA SER A 611 11.65 8.28 -22.44
C SER A 611 12.90 8.33 -23.32
N GLN A 612 14.00 8.84 -22.77
CA GLN A 612 15.35 8.50 -23.24
C GLN A 612 15.64 6.99 -23.08
N GLU A 613 16.72 6.51 -23.70
CA GLU A 613 17.18 5.14 -23.55
C GLU A 613 18.09 4.98 -22.32
N TYR A 614 17.84 3.93 -21.55
CA TYR A 614 18.58 3.56 -20.35
C TYR A 614 19.26 2.18 -20.53
N GLN A 615 20.21 1.83 -19.67
CA GLN A 615 21.06 0.64 -19.81
C GLN A 615 21.36 0.03 -18.45
N PHE A 616 21.18 -1.29 -18.31
CA PHE A 616 21.59 -2.05 -17.13
C PHE A 616 22.36 -3.33 -17.49
N ARG A 617 23.00 -3.93 -16.50
CA ARG A 617 23.55 -5.29 -16.58
C ARG A 617 22.68 -6.24 -15.76
N ALA A 618 22.25 -7.35 -16.34
CA ALA A 618 21.54 -8.39 -15.60
C ALA A 618 22.44 -9.05 -14.55
N SER A 619 21.87 -9.39 -13.39
CA SER A 619 22.61 -9.96 -12.26
C SER A 619 23.37 -11.26 -12.64
N PRO A 620 24.47 -11.57 -11.93
CA PRO A 620 25.09 -12.89 -11.93
C PRO A 620 24.11 -13.98 -11.52
N TYR A 621 24.30 -15.19 -12.04
CA TYR A 621 23.59 -16.37 -11.54
C TYR A 621 23.95 -16.63 -10.06
N PRO A 622 23.02 -17.10 -9.20
CA PRO A 622 23.31 -17.40 -7.80
C PRO A 622 24.47 -18.40 -7.63
N GLY A 623 25.53 -17.97 -6.94
CA GLY A 623 26.79 -18.69 -6.79
C GLY A 623 27.77 -18.60 -7.96
N GLN A 624 27.57 -17.68 -8.92
CA GLN A 624 28.55 -17.45 -9.98
C GLN A 624 29.87 -16.88 -9.41
N SER A 625 31.00 -17.46 -9.80
CA SER A 625 32.33 -16.92 -9.49
C SER A 625 32.65 -15.70 -10.37
N SER A 626 32.46 -14.49 -9.84
CA SER A 626 32.91 -13.24 -10.46
C SER A 626 33.14 -12.17 -9.39
N VAL A 627 33.94 -11.13 -9.67
CA VAL A 627 34.04 -9.99 -8.74
C VAL A 627 32.67 -9.29 -8.67
N GLN A 628 32.17 -9.06 -7.46
CA GLN A 628 30.80 -8.58 -7.19
C GLN A 628 30.85 -7.48 -6.11
N ARG A 629 30.27 -6.32 -6.40
CA ARG A 629 30.48 -5.07 -5.63
C ARG A 629 29.15 -4.45 -5.21
N VAL A 630 28.90 -4.46 -3.91
CA VAL A 630 27.61 -4.08 -3.29
C VAL A 630 27.83 -2.80 -2.49
N VAL A 631 26.91 -1.83 -2.56
CA VAL A 631 26.93 -0.63 -1.70
C VAL A 631 25.73 -0.61 -0.76
N ILE A 632 25.94 -0.25 0.51
CA ILE A 632 24.96 -0.35 1.59
C ILE A 632 25.06 0.87 2.51
N PHE A 633 23.94 1.52 2.82
CA PHE A 633 23.79 2.66 3.74
C PHE A 633 22.30 2.83 4.09
N GLY A 634 21.98 3.41 5.23
CA GLY A 634 20.63 3.93 5.51
C GLY A 634 20.58 5.46 5.36
N ASP A 635 19.42 6.06 5.62
CA ASP A 635 19.33 7.42 6.16
C ASP A 635 19.88 8.53 5.24
N MET A 636 19.86 8.31 3.92
CA MET A 636 20.46 9.25 2.97
C MET A 636 19.61 10.51 2.79
N GLY A 637 18.29 10.39 2.80
CA GLY A 637 17.39 11.51 2.48
C GLY A 637 17.71 12.20 1.16
N LYS A 638 17.47 13.51 1.11
CA LYS A 638 17.69 14.40 -0.05
C LYS A 638 18.26 15.76 0.38
N ASP A 639 18.79 16.54 -0.55
CA ASP A 639 19.01 17.99 -0.38
C ASP A 639 18.96 18.67 -1.75
N GLU A 640 18.72 19.97 -1.80
CA GLU A 640 18.48 20.69 -3.06
C GLU A 640 19.78 21.10 -3.76
N ALA A 641 19.97 20.62 -4.99
CA ALA A 641 21.19 20.85 -5.76
C ALA A 641 21.41 22.32 -6.21
N ASP A 642 20.37 23.15 -6.16
CA ASP A 642 20.45 24.61 -6.32
C ASP A 642 20.63 25.38 -5.00
N GLY A 643 20.67 24.67 -3.87
CA GLY A 643 20.84 25.22 -2.53
C GLY A 643 19.56 25.81 -1.91
N SER A 644 18.38 25.55 -2.48
CA SER A 644 17.09 25.89 -1.87
C SER A 644 16.89 25.25 -0.49
N ASN A 645 15.99 25.82 0.29
CA ASN A 645 15.48 25.24 1.52
C ASN A 645 14.11 24.60 1.28
N GLU A 646 13.66 23.73 2.18
CA GLU A 646 12.41 22.99 2.06
C GLU A 646 12.03 22.33 3.40
N TYR A 647 10.84 21.75 3.47
CA TYR A 647 10.45 20.93 4.61
C TYR A 647 11.45 19.78 4.83
N ASN A 648 11.69 19.44 6.10
CA ASN A 648 12.58 18.36 6.51
C ASN A 648 14.01 18.43 5.93
N ASN A 649 14.51 19.62 5.57
CA ASN A 649 15.88 19.77 5.06
C ASN A 649 16.94 19.67 6.19
N TYR A 650 17.23 18.43 6.59
CA TYR A 650 18.25 18.08 7.57
C TYR A 650 19.22 16.98 7.10
N GLN A 651 19.27 16.63 5.80
CA GLN A 651 20.15 15.57 5.28
C GLN A 651 21.36 16.09 4.50
N ARG A 652 22.24 16.84 5.19
CA ARG A 652 23.39 17.55 4.61
C ARG A 652 24.46 16.66 3.98
N GLY A 653 24.48 15.36 4.26
CA GLY A 653 25.34 14.40 3.56
C GLY A 653 24.78 13.90 2.22
N SER A 654 23.47 14.03 1.97
CA SER A 654 22.74 13.33 0.91
C SER A 654 23.33 13.49 -0.49
N LEU A 655 23.53 14.75 -0.92
CA LEU A 655 24.12 15.07 -2.23
C LEU A 655 25.58 14.62 -2.35
N ASN A 656 26.33 14.57 -1.25
CA ASN A 656 27.70 14.05 -1.27
C ASN A 656 27.71 12.52 -1.44
N THR A 657 26.85 11.80 -0.70
CA THR A 657 26.71 10.33 -0.83
C THR A 657 26.28 9.97 -2.25
N THR A 658 25.19 10.57 -2.74
CA THR A 658 24.70 10.41 -4.12
C THR A 658 25.82 10.65 -5.15
N LYS A 659 26.60 11.72 -4.99
CA LYS A 659 27.72 12.06 -5.87
C LYS A 659 28.85 11.01 -5.85
N GLN A 660 29.24 10.47 -4.70
CA GLN A 660 30.27 9.42 -4.64
C GLN A 660 29.80 8.13 -5.32
N LEU A 661 28.53 7.76 -5.12
CA LEU A 661 27.92 6.60 -5.77
C LEU A 661 27.90 6.76 -7.29
N ILE A 662 27.51 7.93 -7.82
CA ILE A 662 27.57 8.23 -9.25
C ILE A 662 29.02 8.17 -9.78
N GLN A 663 30.00 8.68 -9.03
CA GLN A 663 31.40 8.67 -9.44
C GLN A 663 32.02 7.26 -9.46
N ASP A 664 31.66 6.39 -8.52
CA ASP A 664 32.15 5.00 -8.43
C ASP A 664 31.22 3.97 -9.11
N LEU A 665 30.15 4.41 -9.81
CA LEU A 665 29.05 3.57 -10.32
C LEU A 665 29.52 2.43 -11.23
N LYS A 666 30.60 2.61 -12.01
CA LYS A 666 31.20 1.54 -12.84
C LYS A 666 31.79 0.38 -12.01
N ASN A 667 31.97 0.62 -10.71
CA ASN A 667 32.44 -0.34 -9.71
C ASN A 667 31.40 -0.62 -8.62
N ILE A 668 30.14 -0.31 -8.86
CA ILE A 668 29.00 -0.68 -8.02
C ILE A 668 28.08 -1.51 -8.91
N ASP A 669 27.66 -2.67 -8.43
CA ASP A 669 26.81 -3.59 -9.20
C ASP A 669 25.36 -3.61 -8.70
N ILE A 670 25.15 -3.29 -7.42
CA ILE A 670 23.85 -3.23 -6.73
C ILE A 670 23.96 -2.33 -5.49
N VAL A 671 22.87 -1.63 -5.15
CA VAL A 671 22.76 -0.74 -3.99
C VAL A 671 21.63 -1.22 -3.07
N PHE A 672 21.85 -1.13 -1.75
CA PHE A 672 20.84 -1.30 -0.71
C PHE A 672 20.74 -0.02 0.13
N HIS A 673 19.58 0.63 0.12
CA HIS A 673 19.23 1.76 0.98
C HIS A 673 18.35 1.25 2.13
N ILE A 674 18.92 1.06 3.32
CA ILE A 674 18.30 0.32 4.43
C ILE A 674 17.43 1.22 5.33
N GLY A 675 16.32 1.70 4.77
CA GLY A 675 15.33 2.56 5.43
C GLY A 675 15.77 4.03 5.53
N ASP A 676 14.82 4.87 5.91
CA ASP A 676 14.90 6.33 5.97
C ASP A 676 15.33 6.92 4.61
N ILE A 677 14.44 6.70 3.64
CA ILE A 677 14.68 6.87 2.21
C ILE A 677 14.80 8.35 1.85
N CYS A 678 13.79 9.17 2.15
CA CYS A 678 13.71 10.55 1.67
C CYS A 678 13.35 11.61 2.72
N TYR A 679 12.93 11.18 3.93
CA TYR A 679 12.39 12.06 4.98
C TYR A 679 11.29 13.02 4.51
N ALA A 680 10.46 12.60 3.56
CA ALA A 680 9.30 13.38 3.12
C ALA A 680 8.35 13.65 4.30
N ASN A 681 8.17 12.68 5.20
CA ASN A 681 7.37 12.77 6.44
C ASN A 681 6.04 13.50 6.22
N GLY A 682 5.33 13.14 5.15
CA GLY A 682 4.05 13.72 4.74
C GLY A 682 4.11 14.95 3.83
N TYR A 683 5.29 15.37 3.35
CA TYR A 683 5.45 16.37 2.28
C TYR A 683 5.78 15.68 0.95
N LEU A 684 4.72 15.18 0.29
CA LEU A 684 4.79 14.16 -0.75
C LEU A 684 5.56 14.57 -2.02
N SER A 685 5.75 15.87 -2.28
CA SER A 685 6.57 16.38 -3.39
C SER A 685 8.01 15.86 -3.37
N GLN A 686 8.50 15.45 -2.20
CA GLN A 686 9.88 15.06 -1.95
C GLN A 686 10.21 13.62 -2.39
N TRP A 687 9.19 12.79 -2.66
CA TRP A 687 9.40 11.45 -3.26
C TRP A 687 9.73 11.51 -4.77
N ASP A 688 9.13 12.46 -5.51
CA ASP A 688 9.56 12.75 -6.89
C ASP A 688 11.00 13.29 -6.91
N GLN A 689 11.34 14.17 -5.96
CA GLN A 689 12.66 14.75 -5.79
C GLN A 689 13.72 13.69 -5.48
N PHE A 690 13.43 12.77 -4.54
CA PHE A 690 14.33 11.66 -4.22
C PHE A 690 14.51 10.71 -5.41
N THR A 691 13.42 10.31 -6.08
CA THR A 691 13.53 9.42 -7.26
C THR A 691 14.28 10.08 -8.41
N ALA A 692 14.17 11.39 -8.60
CA ALA A 692 15.01 12.16 -9.53
C ALA A 692 16.49 12.23 -9.08
N GLN A 693 16.75 12.42 -7.78
CA GLN A 693 18.10 12.45 -7.22
C GLN A 693 18.85 11.12 -7.43
N VAL A 694 18.17 9.98 -7.28
CA VAL A 694 18.77 8.65 -7.45
C VAL A 694 18.65 8.08 -8.87
N GLU A 695 17.91 8.70 -9.80
CA GLU A 695 17.80 8.25 -11.21
C GLU A 695 19.17 7.90 -11.84
N PRO A 696 20.26 8.69 -11.69
CA PRO A 696 21.55 8.37 -12.31
C PRO A 696 22.23 7.10 -11.77
N ILE A 697 21.73 6.54 -10.66
CA ILE A 697 22.17 5.28 -10.06
C ILE A 697 21.13 4.19 -10.37
N ALA A 698 19.90 4.42 -9.91
CA ALA A 698 18.82 3.44 -9.90
C ALA A 698 18.31 3.05 -11.30
N SER A 699 18.53 3.87 -12.33
CA SER A 699 18.23 3.51 -13.72
C SER A 699 19.27 2.60 -14.38
N THR A 700 20.40 2.33 -13.70
CA THR A 700 21.55 1.61 -14.26
C THR A 700 21.92 0.36 -13.44
N VAL A 701 21.77 0.41 -12.11
CA VAL A 701 21.96 -0.72 -11.18
C VAL A 701 20.72 -0.90 -10.30
N PRO A 702 20.44 -2.11 -9.77
CA PRO A 702 19.33 -2.30 -8.86
C PRO A 702 19.52 -1.47 -7.58
N TYR A 703 18.49 -0.73 -7.21
CA TYR A 703 18.42 0.11 -6.02
C TYR A 703 17.39 -0.50 -5.07
N MET A 704 17.84 -1.48 -4.30
CA MET A 704 17.02 -2.19 -3.33
C MET A 704 16.81 -1.30 -2.10
N VAL A 705 15.62 -1.34 -1.51
CA VAL A 705 15.26 -0.53 -0.34
C VAL A 705 14.81 -1.41 0.83
N ALA A 706 15.01 -0.96 2.06
CA ALA A 706 14.22 -1.37 3.23
C ALA A 706 13.31 -0.20 3.65
N SER A 707 12.37 -0.43 4.56
CA SER A 707 11.55 0.60 5.17
C SER A 707 12.11 0.94 6.56
N GLY A 708 12.09 2.23 6.92
CA GLY A 708 12.45 2.76 8.22
C GLY A 708 11.31 3.51 8.90
N ASN A 709 11.58 4.09 10.07
CA ASN A 709 10.53 4.76 10.85
C ASN A 709 9.96 6.00 10.13
N HIS A 710 10.76 6.69 9.31
CA HIS A 710 10.29 7.79 8.49
C HIS A 710 9.49 7.36 7.24
N GLU A 711 9.46 6.07 6.90
CA GLU A 711 8.50 5.53 5.94
C GLU A 711 7.21 5.06 6.62
N ARG A 712 7.31 4.29 7.72
CA ARG A 712 6.23 3.40 8.18
C ARG A 712 5.54 3.81 9.49
N ASP A 713 6.19 4.52 10.40
CA ASP A 713 5.64 4.74 11.76
C ASP A 713 4.48 5.74 11.79
N TRP A 714 3.31 5.26 12.23
CA TRP A 714 2.17 6.11 12.57
C TRP A 714 1.27 5.46 13.64
N PRO A 715 0.78 6.20 14.65
CA PRO A 715 0.06 5.60 15.77
C PRO A 715 -1.23 4.91 15.33
N GLY A 716 -1.46 3.68 15.82
CA GLY A 716 -2.67 2.92 15.54
C GLY A 716 -2.73 2.24 14.16
N THR A 717 -1.64 2.22 13.40
CA THR A 717 -1.59 1.64 12.03
C THR A 717 -0.99 0.23 11.96
N GLY A 718 -0.78 -0.42 13.11
CA GLY A 718 -0.15 -1.75 13.17
C GLY A 718 1.37 -1.77 12.99
N SER A 719 2.02 -0.60 12.90
CA SER A 719 3.47 -0.51 13.14
C SER A 719 3.78 -0.92 14.58
N PHE A 720 4.92 -1.58 14.79
CA PHE A 720 5.41 -2.01 16.09
C PHE A 720 5.82 -0.82 16.95
N TYR A 721 6.41 0.20 16.34
CA TYR A 721 6.66 1.49 16.96
C TYR A 721 5.44 2.40 16.80
N GLY A 722 5.10 3.10 17.89
CA GLY A 722 3.97 4.01 17.98
C GLY A 722 4.33 5.46 17.63
N ASN A 723 5.43 5.69 16.91
CA ASN A 723 5.90 7.03 16.57
C ASN A 723 5.02 7.67 15.48
N SER A 724 5.29 8.94 15.17
CA SER A 724 4.61 9.74 14.15
C SER A 724 5.57 10.20 13.04
N ASP A 725 6.68 9.49 12.87
CA ASP A 725 7.85 9.97 12.15
C ASP A 725 7.67 9.94 10.62
N SER A 726 6.79 9.07 10.12
CA SER A 726 6.32 9.10 8.72
C SER A 726 5.40 10.28 8.37
N GLY A 727 5.01 11.12 9.34
CA GLY A 727 4.13 12.27 9.11
C GLY A 727 2.77 11.92 8.49
N GLY A 728 2.31 10.69 8.69
CA GLY A 728 1.04 10.16 8.19
C GLY A 728 1.14 9.38 6.88
N GLU A 729 2.35 9.14 6.35
CA GLU A 729 2.54 8.32 5.15
C GLU A 729 2.35 6.82 5.41
N CYS A 730 2.61 6.34 6.64
CA CYS A 730 2.29 5.00 7.14
C CYS A 730 2.66 3.83 6.19
N GLY A 731 3.78 3.94 5.48
CA GLY A 731 4.32 2.94 4.56
C GLY A 731 3.85 3.05 3.10
N VAL A 732 2.73 3.74 2.83
CA VAL A 732 2.04 3.74 1.52
C VAL A 732 2.95 4.20 0.37
N LEU A 733 3.77 5.23 0.61
CA LEU A 733 4.67 5.76 -0.41
C LEU A 733 5.92 4.92 -0.62
N ALA A 734 6.50 4.36 0.43
CA ALA A 734 7.60 3.41 0.33
C ALA A 734 7.18 2.15 -0.43
N GLU A 735 6.03 1.59 -0.06
CA GLU A 735 5.41 0.44 -0.73
C GLU A 735 5.15 0.73 -2.21
N THR A 736 4.60 1.90 -2.56
CA THR A 736 4.18 2.20 -3.93
C THR A 736 5.32 2.66 -4.83
N MET A 737 6.14 3.62 -4.38
CA MET A 737 7.13 4.31 -5.22
C MET A 737 8.30 3.41 -5.63
N PHE A 738 8.66 2.45 -4.77
CA PHE A 738 9.70 1.45 -5.01
C PHE A 738 9.10 0.05 -5.14
N TYR A 739 9.79 -0.83 -5.86
CA TYR A 739 9.48 -2.25 -5.89
C TYR A 739 10.54 -3.02 -5.09
N VAL A 740 10.08 -3.99 -4.30
CA VAL A 740 10.93 -5.02 -3.66
C VAL A 740 10.25 -6.38 -3.85
N PRO A 741 11.00 -7.48 -3.98
CA PRO A 741 10.46 -8.82 -4.25
C PRO A 741 9.82 -9.49 -3.02
N ALA A 742 9.16 -8.71 -2.17
CA ALA A 742 8.39 -9.22 -1.03
C ALA A 742 7.18 -10.06 -1.47
N GLU A 743 6.72 -10.94 -0.59
CA GLU A 743 5.45 -11.66 -0.76
C GLU A 743 4.27 -10.71 -0.56
N ASN A 744 4.29 -9.94 0.53
CA ASN A 744 3.45 -8.78 0.78
C ASN A 744 4.32 -7.52 0.90
N ARG A 745 4.08 -6.49 0.07
CA ARG A 745 4.90 -5.26 0.07
C ARG A 745 4.63 -4.37 1.29
N ALA A 746 3.43 -4.39 1.86
CA ALA A 746 3.10 -3.68 3.11
C ALA A 746 3.90 -4.21 4.33
N ASN A 747 4.33 -5.48 4.29
CA ASN A 747 5.19 -6.09 5.32
C ASN A 747 6.69 -5.76 5.09
N PHE A 748 7.06 -5.31 3.90
CA PHE A 748 8.40 -4.85 3.45
C PHE A 748 9.61 -5.78 3.62
N TRP A 749 9.54 -6.91 4.33
CA TRP A 749 10.63 -7.88 4.43
C TRP A 749 10.73 -8.79 3.18
N TYR A 750 11.95 -9.09 2.74
CA TYR A 750 12.22 -9.91 1.55
C TYR A 750 13.65 -10.47 1.50
N SER A 751 13.88 -11.42 0.59
CA SER A 751 15.19 -11.99 0.27
C SER A 751 15.60 -11.63 -1.15
N THR A 752 16.89 -11.36 -1.40
CA THR A 752 17.43 -11.25 -2.76
C THR A 752 18.84 -11.80 -2.87
N ASP A 753 19.24 -12.15 -4.09
CA ASP A 753 20.51 -12.80 -4.42
C ASP A 753 21.31 -11.99 -5.43
N TYR A 754 22.59 -11.75 -5.14
CA TYR A 754 23.54 -11.15 -6.10
C TYR A 754 24.81 -11.99 -6.19
N GLY A 755 24.82 -12.97 -7.10
CA GLY A 755 25.94 -13.89 -7.27
C GLY A 755 26.22 -14.69 -6.00
N MET A 756 27.38 -14.49 -5.38
CA MET A 756 27.84 -15.15 -4.15
C MET A 756 27.19 -14.60 -2.87
N PHE A 757 26.44 -13.50 -2.96
CA PHE A 757 25.73 -12.90 -1.82
C PHE A 757 24.27 -13.35 -1.75
N ARG A 758 23.82 -13.67 -0.54
CA ARG A 758 22.41 -13.74 -0.12
C ARG A 758 22.14 -12.59 0.84
N PHE A 759 21.07 -11.85 0.60
CA PHE A 759 20.57 -10.81 1.49
C PHE A 759 19.23 -11.22 2.09
N CYS A 760 19.09 -11.06 3.41
CA CYS A 760 17.81 -11.14 4.12
C CYS A 760 17.50 -9.76 4.68
N ILE A 761 16.46 -9.11 4.16
CA ILE A 761 16.03 -7.76 4.51
C ILE A 761 14.85 -7.90 5.47
N ALA A 762 14.99 -7.35 6.67
CA ALA A 762 13.94 -7.19 7.65
C ALA A 762 13.38 -5.76 7.61
N ASP A 763 12.11 -5.63 8.00
CA ASP A 763 11.44 -4.35 8.28
C ASP A 763 11.38 -4.16 9.81
N THR A 764 12.02 -3.12 10.33
CA THR A 764 12.10 -2.90 11.78
C THR A 764 10.86 -2.25 12.38
N GLU A 765 9.92 -1.84 11.54
CA GLU A 765 8.70 -1.16 11.95
C GLU A 765 7.52 -2.15 12.11
N HIS A 766 7.77 -3.46 11.95
CA HIS A 766 6.90 -4.57 12.35
C HIS A 766 7.65 -5.58 13.24
N ASP A 767 6.93 -6.36 14.04
CA ASP A 767 7.52 -7.20 15.11
C ASP A 767 8.42 -8.35 14.57
N TRP A 768 9.71 -8.30 14.90
CA TRP A 768 10.74 -9.28 14.49
C TRP A 768 10.97 -10.41 15.50
N ARG A 769 10.26 -10.45 16.63
CA ARG A 769 10.59 -11.34 17.77
C ARG A 769 10.18 -12.79 17.53
N GLU A 770 10.74 -13.71 18.32
CA GLU A 770 10.54 -15.15 18.14
C GLU A 770 9.06 -15.55 18.14
N GLY A 771 8.61 -16.15 17.03
CA GLY A 771 7.23 -16.58 16.81
C GLY A 771 6.40 -15.71 15.88
N THR A 772 6.85 -14.52 15.48
CA THR A 772 6.13 -13.65 14.52
C THR A 772 6.18 -14.21 13.09
N GLU A 773 5.49 -13.56 12.15
CA GLU A 773 5.59 -13.87 10.72
C GLU A 773 6.99 -13.52 10.18
N GLN A 774 7.47 -12.31 10.49
CA GLN A 774 8.81 -11.83 10.14
C GLN A 774 9.92 -12.76 10.65
N TYR A 775 9.85 -13.24 11.91
CA TYR A 775 10.87 -14.16 12.43
C TYR A 775 10.96 -15.47 11.63
N LYS A 776 9.80 -16.02 11.21
CA LYS A 776 9.73 -17.23 10.38
C LYS A 776 10.26 -16.96 8.97
N PHE A 777 9.96 -15.80 8.39
CA PHE A 777 10.54 -15.37 7.13
C PHE A 777 12.07 -15.25 7.23
N ILE A 778 12.60 -14.59 8.27
CA ILE A 778 14.05 -14.42 8.48
C ILE A 778 14.72 -15.80 8.64
N GLU A 779 14.16 -16.70 9.44
CA GLU A 779 14.67 -18.08 9.53
C GLU A 779 14.65 -18.78 8.16
N HIS A 780 13.57 -18.69 7.39
CA HIS A 780 13.50 -19.30 6.06
C HIS A 780 14.52 -18.71 5.07
N CYS A 781 14.73 -17.39 5.08
CA CYS A 781 15.72 -16.73 4.23
C CYS A 781 17.17 -17.15 4.57
N LEU A 782 17.46 -17.30 5.86
CA LEU A 782 18.77 -17.73 6.38
C LEU A 782 19.01 -19.23 6.22
N ALA A 783 17.95 -20.06 6.22
CA ALA A 783 18.03 -21.52 6.07
C ALA A 783 18.10 -21.99 4.59
N SER A 784 17.52 -21.22 3.66
CA SER A 784 17.37 -21.62 2.25
C SER A 784 18.61 -21.38 1.37
N VAL A 785 19.70 -20.84 1.91
CA VAL A 785 20.91 -20.51 1.14
C VAL A 785 21.92 -21.66 1.09
N ASP A 786 22.31 -22.08 -0.11
CA ASP A 786 23.45 -22.97 -0.31
C ASP A 786 24.75 -22.20 -0.03
N ARG A 787 25.28 -22.31 1.19
CA ARG A 787 26.53 -21.63 1.60
C ARG A 787 27.80 -22.14 0.89
N GLN A 788 27.73 -23.20 0.08
CA GLN A 788 28.85 -23.58 -0.81
C GLN A 788 28.87 -22.69 -2.06
N ARG A 789 27.70 -22.32 -2.58
CA ARG A 789 27.52 -21.42 -3.74
C ARG A 789 27.52 -19.95 -3.32
N GLN A 790 26.81 -19.63 -2.25
CA GLN A 790 26.59 -18.29 -1.75
C GLN A 790 27.19 -18.16 -0.33
N PRO A 791 28.52 -18.10 -0.24
CA PRO A 791 29.22 -18.09 1.05
C PRO A 791 28.95 -16.83 1.87
N TRP A 792 28.54 -15.72 1.25
CA TRP A 792 28.35 -14.41 1.88
C TRP A 792 26.88 -14.18 2.26
N LEU A 793 26.57 -14.36 3.54
CA LEU A 793 25.22 -14.22 4.08
C LEU A 793 25.10 -12.92 4.88
N ILE A 794 24.31 -11.99 4.36
CA ILE A 794 24.18 -10.62 4.88
C ILE A 794 22.75 -10.43 5.41
N PHE A 795 22.64 -9.92 6.64
CA PHE A 795 21.37 -9.48 7.22
C PHE A 795 21.28 -7.95 7.16
N LEU A 796 20.13 -7.42 6.73
CA LEU A 796 19.87 -5.99 6.59
C LEU A 796 18.59 -5.62 7.34
N ALA A 797 18.63 -4.51 8.07
CA ALA A 797 17.51 -3.94 8.81
C ALA A 797 17.69 -2.41 8.88
N HIS A 798 16.64 -1.63 9.15
CA HIS A 798 16.79 -0.20 9.35
C HIS A 798 17.24 0.13 10.78
N ARG A 799 16.36 0.00 11.78
CA ARG A 799 16.73 0.23 13.19
C ARG A 799 17.80 -0.74 13.69
N VAL A 800 18.57 -0.35 14.70
CA VAL A 800 19.71 -1.15 15.18
C VAL A 800 19.25 -2.30 16.07
N LEU A 801 18.91 -3.43 15.47
CA LEU A 801 18.60 -4.69 16.19
C LEU A 801 19.85 -5.40 16.76
N GLY A 802 21.05 -4.84 16.60
CA GLY A 802 22.31 -5.50 16.91
C GLY A 802 23.10 -4.81 18.02
N TYR A 803 23.95 -3.85 17.62
CA TYR A 803 24.88 -3.15 18.48
C TYR A 803 25.15 -1.73 17.94
N SER A 804 24.86 -0.72 18.75
CA SER A 804 25.21 0.70 18.53
C SER A 804 25.53 1.36 19.86
N SER A 805 26.55 2.20 19.88
CA SER A 805 26.90 3.09 20.98
C SER A 805 26.38 4.51 20.77
N SER A 806 25.30 4.70 20.01
CA SER A 806 24.69 6.03 19.83
C SER A 806 24.03 6.49 21.14
N THR A 807 24.13 7.79 21.44
CA THR A 807 23.75 8.33 22.76
C THR A 807 22.29 8.05 23.12
N PHE A 808 21.36 8.15 22.15
CA PHE A 808 19.93 7.96 22.39
C PHE A 808 19.58 6.56 22.93
N TYR A 809 20.19 5.49 22.39
CA TYR A 809 20.03 4.15 22.97
C TYR A 809 20.65 4.05 24.37
N ALA A 810 21.82 4.67 24.59
CA ALA A 810 22.53 4.61 25.88
C ALA A 810 21.81 5.36 27.00
N ASP A 811 21.12 6.47 26.69
CA ASP A 811 20.30 7.24 27.64
C ASP A 811 19.05 6.45 28.08
N GLU A 812 18.52 5.57 27.21
CA GLU A 812 17.48 4.59 27.55
C GLU A 812 18.03 3.32 28.25
N GLY A 813 19.34 3.24 28.47
CA GLY A 813 20.01 2.11 29.11
C GLY A 813 20.32 0.93 28.17
N SER A 814 20.26 1.14 26.86
CA SER A 814 20.43 0.14 25.81
C SER A 814 21.69 0.38 24.95
N PHE A 815 21.98 -0.54 24.03
CA PHE A 815 22.97 -0.43 22.96
C PHE A 815 22.40 -0.95 21.62
N GLU A 816 21.09 -0.81 21.45
CA GLU A 816 20.24 -1.34 20.37
C GLU A 816 18.80 -0.84 20.58
N GLU A 817 17.91 -1.16 19.65
CA GLU A 817 16.47 -1.21 19.93
C GLU A 817 16.15 -2.23 21.05
N PRO A 818 15.29 -1.88 22.02
CA PRO A 818 14.86 -2.83 23.05
C PRO A 818 14.28 -4.12 22.47
N MET A 819 14.82 -5.29 22.90
CA MET A 819 14.50 -6.63 22.38
C MET A 819 15.03 -6.91 20.95
N GLY A 820 15.95 -6.09 20.44
CA GLY A 820 16.56 -6.25 19.11
C GLY A 820 17.22 -7.61 18.92
N ARG A 821 18.32 -7.86 19.63
CA ARG A 821 19.16 -9.04 19.38
C ARG A 821 18.67 -10.32 20.03
N GLU A 822 17.91 -10.28 21.13
CA GLU A 822 17.68 -11.46 22.00
C GLU A 822 17.03 -12.64 21.27
N SER A 823 16.08 -12.35 20.36
CA SER A 823 15.45 -13.37 19.52
C SER A 823 16.30 -13.71 18.28
N LEU A 824 16.80 -12.68 17.58
CA LEU A 824 17.40 -12.83 16.26
C LEU A 824 18.84 -13.35 16.29
N GLN A 825 19.61 -13.09 17.35
CA GLN A 825 20.97 -13.62 17.47
C GLN A 825 21.01 -15.15 17.48
N LYS A 826 19.92 -15.80 17.91
CA LYS A 826 19.73 -17.26 17.78
C LYS A 826 19.82 -17.69 16.31
N LEU A 827 19.12 -16.97 15.41
CA LEU A 827 19.12 -17.24 13.97
C LEU A 827 20.45 -16.84 13.33
N TRP A 828 20.96 -15.64 13.63
CA TRP A 828 22.23 -15.14 13.09
C TRP A 828 23.40 -16.07 13.43
N GLN A 829 23.44 -16.59 14.66
CA GLN A 829 24.43 -17.56 15.10
C GLN A 829 24.19 -18.93 14.46
N LYS A 830 22.98 -19.49 14.57
CA LYS A 830 22.59 -20.81 14.01
C LYS A 830 22.96 -20.95 12.54
N TYR A 831 22.60 -19.97 11.72
CA TYR A 831 22.84 -19.95 10.27
C TYR A 831 24.14 -19.25 9.85
N LYS A 832 24.92 -18.73 10.80
CA LYS A 832 26.20 -18.03 10.59
C LYS A 832 26.08 -16.89 9.57
N VAL A 833 25.27 -15.88 9.92
CA VAL A 833 25.31 -14.57 9.26
C VAL A 833 26.73 -14.00 9.41
N ASP A 834 27.24 -13.42 8.33
CA ASP A 834 28.61 -12.93 8.30
C ASP A 834 28.68 -11.49 8.76
N ILE A 835 27.76 -10.68 8.25
CA ILE A 835 27.62 -9.26 8.53
C ILE A 835 26.13 -8.92 8.68
N ALA A 836 25.79 -8.24 9.77
CA ALA A 836 24.48 -7.61 9.95
C ALA A 836 24.66 -6.08 9.92
N ILE A 837 23.87 -5.39 9.09
CA ILE A 837 24.04 -3.95 8.81
C ILE A 837 22.74 -3.20 9.07
N TYR A 838 22.85 -2.06 9.74
CA TYR A 838 21.76 -1.22 10.24
C TYR A 838 21.90 0.24 9.78
N GLY A 839 20.79 0.95 9.61
CA GLY A 839 20.70 2.41 9.48
C GLY A 839 20.38 3.05 10.84
N HIS A 840 19.49 4.06 10.84
CA HIS A 840 18.83 4.74 11.95
C HIS A 840 19.75 5.56 12.88
N ALA A 841 20.85 4.97 13.33
CA ALA A 841 21.92 5.70 13.98
C ALA A 841 22.75 6.43 12.91
N HIS A 842 22.60 7.75 12.81
CA HIS A 842 23.24 8.60 11.80
C HIS A 842 24.76 8.77 12.00
N ASN A 843 25.51 7.67 11.96
CA ASN A 843 26.97 7.61 12.10
C ASN A 843 27.48 6.29 11.47
N TYR A 844 28.75 5.97 11.68
CA TYR A 844 29.31 4.65 11.35
C TYR A 844 29.94 4.00 12.58
N GLU A 845 29.59 2.75 12.87
CA GLU A 845 30.19 1.95 13.93
C GLU A 845 30.36 0.50 13.50
N ARG A 846 31.45 -0.15 13.91
CA ARG A 846 31.73 -1.57 13.64
C ARG A 846 32.12 -2.32 14.89
N THR A 847 31.53 -3.50 15.06
CA THR A 847 31.86 -4.42 16.15
C THR A 847 33.02 -5.37 15.80
N CYS A 848 33.55 -6.03 16.83
CA CYS A 848 34.15 -7.36 16.70
C CYS A 848 33.13 -8.40 16.18
N PRO A 849 33.56 -9.55 15.65
CA PRO A 849 32.74 -10.76 15.66
C PRO A 849 32.21 -11.02 17.08
N ILE A 850 30.90 -11.14 17.23
CA ILE A 850 30.22 -11.08 18.52
C ILE A 850 29.04 -12.06 18.59
N TYR A 851 28.77 -12.55 19.79
CA TYR A 851 27.57 -13.28 20.18
C TYR A 851 27.33 -13.08 21.68
N GLN A 852 26.07 -12.91 22.12
CA GLN A 852 25.71 -12.68 23.54
C GLN A 852 26.57 -11.61 24.22
N ASN A 853 26.83 -10.50 23.51
CA ASN A 853 27.62 -9.33 23.93
C ASN A 853 29.12 -9.62 24.20
N ILE A 854 29.63 -10.80 23.83
CA ILE A 854 31.03 -11.22 23.99
C ILE A 854 31.71 -11.33 22.62
N CYS A 855 32.89 -10.71 22.46
CA CYS A 855 33.68 -10.87 21.24
C CYS A 855 34.17 -12.31 21.06
N THR A 856 33.76 -12.94 19.97
CA THR A 856 34.08 -14.33 19.61
C THR A 856 35.40 -14.45 18.83
N SER A 857 35.94 -13.33 18.35
CA SER A 857 37.30 -13.19 17.82
C SER A 857 37.97 -11.91 18.32
N LYS A 858 39.31 -11.85 18.23
CA LYS A 858 40.14 -10.69 18.59
C LYS A 858 40.78 -10.01 17.38
N GLU A 859 40.62 -10.57 16.18
CA GLU A 859 41.13 -9.98 14.94
C GLU A 859 40.36 -8.70 14.59
N LYS A 860 41.06 -7.65 14.15
CA LYS A 860 40.45 -6.33 13.91
C LYS A 860 40.17 -6.00 12.44
N SER A 861 40.93 -6.59 11.51
CA SER A 861 40.88 -6.24 10.09
C SER A 861 41.13 -7.42 9.13
N TYR A 862 41.52 -8.60 9.62
CA TYR A 862 41.72 -9.78 8.79
C TYR A 862 41.25 -11.06 9.49
N TYR A 863 40.02 -11.46 9.18
CA TYR A 863 39.39 -12.66 9.71
C TYR A 863 39.77 -13.87 8.85
N LYS A 864 40.26 -14.93 9.48
CA LYS A 864 40.64 -16.19 8.84
C LYS A 864 39.80 -17.34 9.37
N GLY A 865 39.30 -18.17 8.47
CA GLY A 865 38.48 -19.34 8.84
C GLY A 865 37.20 -18.96 9.57
N THR A 866 36.83 -19.73 10.60
CA THR A 866 35.62 -19.51 11.40
C THR A 866 35.87 -18.44 12.47
N PHE A 867 35.10 -17.35 12.43
CA PHE A 867 35.18 -16.23 13.39
C PHE A 867 34.08 -16.25 14.47
N ASN A 868 33.32 -17.35 14.56
CA ASN A 868 32.48 -17.77 15.70
C ASN A 868 31.33 -16.84 16.16
N GLY A 869 31.09 -15.70 15.52
CA GLY A 869 29.96 -14.80 15.76
C GLY A 869 29.74 -13.86 14.57
N THR A 870 28.63 -13.11 14.55
CA THR A 870 28.32 -12.16 13.47
C THR A 870 29.12 -10.86 13.64
N ILE A 871 29.48 -10.17 12.55
CA ILE A 871 30.00 -8.78 12.62
C ILE A 871 28.81 -7.82 12.45
N HIS A 872 28.63 -6.87 13.37
CA HIS A 872 27.56 -5.89 13.31
C HIS A 872 28.11 -4.52 12.89
N ILE A 873 27.34 -3.82 12.05
CA ILE A 873 27.72 -2.56 11.41
C ILE A 873 26.55 -1.57 11.50
N VAL A 874 26.79 -0.39 12.06
CA VAL A 874 25.94 0.79 11.83
C VAL A 874 26.47 1.52 10.61
N ALA A 875 25.57 1.84 9.67
CA ALA A 875 25.86 2.51 8.40
C ALA A 875 24.80 3.58 8.05
N GLY A 876 24.22 4.21 9.08
CA GLY A 876 23.25 5.30 8.92
C GLY A 876 23.86 6.68 8.64
N GLY A 877 25.17 6.78 8.46
CA GLY A 877 25.83 8.01 8.00
C GLY A 877 25.49 8.45 6.57
N GLY A 878 24.40 7.97 5.95
CA GLY A 878 24.10 8.20 4.54
C GLY A 878 23.81 9.67 4.21
N GLY A 879 23.19 10.44 5.10
CA GLY A 879 22.91 11.84 4.82
C GLY A 879 22.28 12.66 5.94
N ALA A 880 21.43 12.07 6.77
CA ALA A 880 20.74 12.74 7.86
C ALA A 880 21.64 13.26 8.98
N SER A 881 21.21 14.36 9.64
CA SER A 881 21.92 15.02 10.76
C SER A 881 22.53 14.02 11.73
N LEU A 882 23.87 14.05 11.81
CA LEU A 882 24.68 13.05 12.51
C LEU A 882 24.28 12.86 13.98
N ALA A 883 24.36 11.63 14.45
CA ALA A 883 23.99 11.22 15.81
C ALA A 883 25.24 10.95 16.67
N ASP A 884 25.34 11.65 17.79
CA ASP A 884 26.43 11.52 18.76
C ASP A 884 26.55 10.09 19.35
N PHE A 885 27.79 9.74 19.74
CA PHE A 885 28.09 8.51 20.48
C PHE A 885 28.12 8.75 22.00
N THR A 886 27.67 7.76 22.77
CA THR A 886 27.86 7.76 24.22
C THR A 886 29.35 7.78 24.58
N PRO A 887 29.77 8.46 25.67
CA PRO A 887 31.14 8.40 26.18
C PRO A 887 31.59 6.99 26.63
N ILE A 888 30.69 6.00 26.64
CA ILE A 888 31.03 4.61 26.96
C ILE A 888 31.77 3.95 25.78
N ASN A 889 33.01 3.56 26.02
CA ASN A 889 33.76 2.66 25.14
C ASN A 889 33.47 1.20 25.53
N THR A 890 32.64 0.54 24.73
CA THR A 890 32.29 -0.88 24.91
C THR A 890 33.46 -1.80 24.54
N THR A 891 33.45 -3.02 25.04
CA THR A 891 34.48 -4.04 24.73
C THR A 891 34.47 -4.50 23.28
N TRP A 892 33.35 -4.28 22.57
CA TRP A 892 33.10 -4.77 21.22
C TRP A 892 33.23 -3.73 20.11
N SER A 893 33.11 -2.43 20.42
CA SER A 893 33.30 -1.34 19.45
C SER A 893 34.75 -1.32 18.94
N TYR A 894 34.97 -1.65 17.68
CA TYR A 894 36.30 -1.64 17.06
C TYR A 894 36.60 -0.37 16.25
N PHE A 895 35.57 0.26 15.69
CA PHE A 895 35.69 1.54 14.98
C PHE A 895 34.39 2.34 15.15
N LYS A 896 34.51 3.66 15.27
CA LYS A 896 33.42 4.65 15.33
C LYS A 896 33.81 5.85 14.49
N ASP A 897 32.87 6.44 13.77
CA ASP A 897 33.08 7.66 12.98
C ASP A 897 31.80 8.50 12.92
N HIS A 898 31.94 9.79 13.28
CA HIS A 898 30.85 10.76 13.33
C HIS A 898 30.99 11.70 12.12
N ASP A 899 30.65 11.18 10.94
CA ASP A 899 30.73 11.84 9.64
C ASP A 899 29.81 11.10 8.65
N TYR A 900 29.62 11.64 7.45
CA TYR A 900 28.81 11.01 6.41
C TYR A 900 29.61 9.98 5.63
N GLY A 901 29.00 8.83 5.34
CA GLY A 901 29.63 7.73 4.61
C GLY A 901 28.71 6.55 4.31
N PHE A 902 29.25 5.56 3.60
CA PHE A 902 28.56 4.37 3.14
C PHE A 902 29.50 3.15 3.13
N VAL A 903 28.92 1.95 3.17
CA VAL A 903 29.65 0.69 3.07
C VAL A 903 29.75 0.25 1.61
N LYS A 904 30.90 -0.34 1.26
CA LYS A 904 31.12 -1.10 0.03
C LYS A 904 31.63 -2.50 0.38
N LEU A 905 30.93 -3.53 -0.09
CA LEU A 905 31.39 -4.92 -0.04
C LEU A 905 31.93 -5.30 -1.43
N THR A 906 33.09 -5.95 -1.47
CA THR A 906 33.66 -6.54 -2.69
C THR A 906 33.99 -8.01 -2.43
N ALA A 907 33.19 -8.92 -2.96
CA ALA A 907 33.56 -10.33 -3.04
C ALA A 907 34.45 -10.52 -4.27
N PHE A 908 35.68 -11.02 -4.07
CA PHE A 908 36.59 -11.34 -5.18
C PHE A 908 36.34 -12.76 -5.70
N ASP A 909 36.04 -13.68 -4.78
CA ASP A 909 35.80 -15.10 -5.01
C ASP A 909 34.97 -15.69 -3.86
N HIS A 910 34.75 -17.01 -3.85
CA HIS A 910 33.95 -17.72 -2.85
C HIS A 910 34.60 -17.80 -1.45
N SER A 911 35.83 -17.32 -1.30
CA SER A 911 36.61 -17.39 -0.06
C SER A 911 37.10 -16.03 0.44
N ASN A 912 37.19 -15.00 -0.42
CA ASN A 912 37.72 -13.69 -0.07
C ASN A 912 36.69 -12.56 -0.25
N LEU A 913 36.20 -12.03 0.88
CA LEU A 913 35.37 -10.83 0.96
C LEU A 913 36.18 -9.66 1.53
N LEU A 914 36.05 -8.48 0.93
CA LEU A 914 36.53 -7.20 1.44
C LEU A 914 35.34 -6.32 1.81
N PHE A 915 35.39 -5.74 3.00
CA PHE A 915 34.52 -4.68 3.48
C PHE A 915 35.31 -3.35 3.49
N GLU A 916 34.72 -2.28 2.97
CA GLU A 916 35.24 -0.92 3.00
C GLU A 916 34.16 0.05 3.48
N TYR A 917 34.44 0.82 4.54
CA TYR A 917 33.65 2.01 4.88
C TYR A 917 34.28 3.24 4.21
N LYS A 918 33.47 3.99 3.45
CA LYS A 918 33.90 5.12 2.64
C LYS A 918 33.16 6.40 3.05
N LYS A 919 33.89 7.48 3.32
CA LYS A 919 33.26 8.78 3.66
C LYS A 919 32.70 9.47 2.41
N SER A 920 31.51 10.02 2.51
CA SER A 920 30.82 10.69 1.40
C SER A 920 31.49 11.99 0.95
N ARG A 921 32.25 12.65 1.84
CA ARG A 921 32.96 13.90 1.53
C ARG A 921 34.05 13.77 0.45
N ASP A 922 34.71 12.62 0.34
CA ASP A 922 35.83 12.41 -0.59
C ASP A 922 35.96 11.01 -1.21
N GLY A 923 35.06 10.08 -0.87
CA GLY A 923 34.98 8.75 -1.49
C GLY A 923 36.11 7.81 -1.10
N LYS A 924 36.95 8.15 -0.11
CA LYS A 924 38.06 7.32 0.35
C LYS A 924 37.64 6.34 1.45
N VAL A 925 38.37 5.24 1.55
CA VAL A 925 38.21 4.23 2.61
C VAL A 925 38.80 4.75 3.92
N TYR A 926 38.02 4.67 5.01
CA TYR A 926 38.43 5.09 6.36
C TYR A 926 38.47 3.95 7.38
N ASP A 927 37.69 2.89 7.16
CA ASP A 927 37.78 1.61 7.88
C ASP A 927 37.60 0.46 6.87
N SER A 928 38.21 -0.69 7.15
CA SER A 928 38.10 -1.87 6.29
C SER A 928 38.48 -3.16 7.01
N PHE A 929 37.91 -4.28 6.54
CA PHE A 929 38.35 -5.61 6.95
C PHE A 929 38.21 -6.62 5.80
N LYS A 930 38.92 -7.74 5.91
CA LYS A 930 38.82 -8.87 4.99
C LYS A 930 38.41 -10.14 5.72
N ILE A 931 37.57 -10.95 5.10
CA ILE A 931 37.26 -12.32 5.51
C ILE A 931 37.90 -13.26 4.49
N SER A 932 38.70 -14.23 4.95
CA SER A 932 39.34 -15.25 4.11
C SER A 932 39.11 -16.64 4.71
N ARG A 933 38.19 -17.41 4.12
CA ARG A 933 37.74 -18.73 4.63
C ARG A 933 37.24 -19.65 3.52
N GLY A 934 37.30 -20.96 3.71
CA GLY A 934 36.66 -21.94 2.83
C GLY A 934 35.25 -22.33 3.29
N TYR A 935 34.49 -23.03 2.45
CA TYR A 935 33.18 -23.60 2.81
C TYR A 935 33.24 -24.49 4.07
N ARG A 936 34.34 -25.24 4.26
CA ARG A 936 34.57 -26.05 5.47
C ARG A 936 34.46 -25.21 6.75
N ASP A 937 35.01 -24.00 6.75
CA ASP A 937 35.01 -23.11 7.92
C ASP A 937 33.62 -22.58 8.25
N ILE A 938 32.68 -22.59 7.30
CA ILE A 938 31.25 -22.30 7.52
C ILE A 938 30.56 -23.53 8.16
N THR A 939 30.91 -24.75 7.71
CA THR A 939 30.32 -26.00 8.22
C THR A 939 30.80 -26.42 9.62
N VAL A 940 31.99 -25.99 10.06
CA VAL A 940 32.53 -26.30 11.40
C VAL A 940 31.58 -25.83 12.51
N CYS A 941 31.34 -26.68 13.52
CA CYS A 941 30.49 -26.32 14.65
C CYS A 941 31.05 -25.15 15.47
N THR A 942 30.17 -24.23 15.86
CA THR A 942 30.47 -23.12 16.80
C THR A 942 29.46 -23.12 17.94
N VAL A 943 29.65 -22.27 18.95
CA VAL A 943 28.64 -22.06 20.00
C VAL A 943 27.29 -21.74 19.35
N ASP A 944 26.24 -22.41 19.80
CA ASP A 944 24.86 -22.36 19.30
C ASP A 944 24.66 -22.54 17.78
N SER A 945 25.66 -23.08 17.07
CA SER A 945 25.57 -23.52 15.66
C SER A 945 26.35 -24.81 15.46
N CYS A 946 25.75 -25.92 15.91
CA CYS A 946 26.19 -27.27 15.63
C CYS A 946 24.96 -28.15 15.30
N PRO A 947 24.86 -28.72 14.08
CA PRO A 947 23.76 -29.61 13.73
C PRO A 947 23.71 -30.88 14.60
N SER A 948 22.54 -31.49 14.68
CA SER A 948 22.40 -32.82 15.30
C SER A 948 23.19 -33.87 14.53
N MET A 949 23.78 -34.82 15.25
CA MET A 949 24.55 -35.94 14.70
C MET A 949 23.95 -37.26 15.15
N THR A 950 24.02 -38.28 14.30
CA THR A 950 23.68 -39.66 14.66
C THR A 950 24.93 -40.42 15.10
N LEU A 951 24.77 -41.43 15.96
CA LEU A 951 25.82 -42.38 16.34
C LEU A 951 25.88 -43.61 15.42
N ALA A 952 25.02 -43.67 14.39
CA ALA A 952 25.13 -44.68 13.35
C ALA A 952 26.41 -44.49 12.51
N SER A 953 26.98 -45.58 11.99
CA SER A 953 28.21 -45.62 11.20
C SER A 953 28.13 -46.71 10.14
#